data_AF-L0K0C2-F1
#
_entry.id   AF-L0K0C2-F1
#
_cell.length_a   1.000
_cell.length_b   1.000
_cell.length_c   1.000
_cell.angle_alpha   90.00
_cell.angle_beta   90.00
_cell.angle_gamma   90.00
#
_symmetry.space_group_name_H-M   'P 1'
#
loop_
_entity.id
_entity.type
_entity.pdbx_description
1 polymer ?
#
loop_
_entity_poly.entity_id
_entity_poly.type
_entity_poly.pdbx_seq_one_letter_code
_entity_poly.pdbx_strand_id
1 'polypeptide(L)'
;MSEAVLDLTDDDHQQSLNNRSGFEFETTEAINGLECRLSAWTTGALTAYLTDGSGNIIERQSIATLDPGETFTFETALEADETYWVLCDARGREYVRGRAAVDYPIESSSLVATTGVFAGDGATTGSYRYCIDRISPAFGGETLDLGSDEEGQSWSSLDEPSGVRVQATTDLAAFECRLSAATSGVTEAYLTDDSGEVIDQQSIAGLGSGATFSFDTGLVADETYWILCDADGDSYVRGRTGVDYPLESNSLIATHGIYSGDMQSGSYRYCIDQILIPDVSEPTGQALDLGADDEGQTWASLDDWAGVRVQVTEAIHGLECRLSTETEDVTTAYLTTDNGDVLERQTVETLDGGETFAFESSLDPGEAYRIVFDARGRSYVRGRAAADYPIEGAALEVTHGIYGGNLLTESYRYCLDRIVPQQTSVVTPDAPDMTDLLDLGPDDEAQSGFTSWSGVRVELTDPVHGIQCRLSDETDVTTAYLTDDSGNVLSQQSVADLDSGETFVFDDVLADGEAYWVLCDSDGESYTRGRAEVEYPIESDSFVATHGIYTGESLSDSYRYCVDQIETLQGRDDVDTLSLGSDEEAQSGFTSWSGVRVEITEAAHGLQCRLSADTDVTTAYLTDDAGNVLSQQSVADLDPGETFMFDTGLGVGEAYWILCDGGSDSYTRGRTAVDYPIESDHLSATHGIYTGESFSDDYRYCIDQIQTVQASASVDTLGLGSDEEAQSGFTDWSGVRIQATEAVRSLQCRLSGETDVTTAYLTDDSGNVLRQQSLENHNPGDTFVFDVALGAGEVCWVLCDGDGDSYTRGRAAADYPLESEFLSVTHGVYTGTSLSNNYRYCIDQIQTNLAGGGLTSSLENRSLDVTTVDVVDEPAINENGDLAAELLTYLNAQPEVNHEFVLPAGTYDWNTEFVLYEPIEYLEIRGDPRATLQIRNHDVDIAFELGLWGDDNPPQHVVLQDLDVDIADEPERDAGLITAHVGRCLIDNVELVGQRWRHGPQGGGRYTCLINTRDPAMLSLVRNLSFPDGEIADSSEPSVGHSIGFSADPPHEGINVWQQCYVEDYVDNGFYVSNSVGENLIVHGTAVNCGNGTLRLGAADEARDCKVLLDAASEQIYPGAGLWLQGGEPLAERIEVDGSDAQNDIVRINSDADGGYITDLDVFCGPTVDAPAIRCTYTSDTDPSGVLIEDFTVEDVTTANDNASVRVRRPDIALSSGVINAAYRPTLGGAYDPDLEDVDLL
;
A
#
# COMPACT_ATOMS: atom_id res chain seq x y z
N MET A 1 27.98 -11.42 18.20
CA MET A 1 28.49 -12.21 17.05
C MET A 1 29.17 -11.24 16.09
N SER A 2 29.98 -11.67 15.11
CA SER A 2 30.79 -10.77 14.26
C SER A 2 30.07 -10.44 12.94
N GLU A 3 29.61 -9.20 12.77
CA GLU A 3 29.08 -8.55 11.53
C GLU A 3 28.48 -9.47 10.45
N ALA A 4 27.17 -9.37 10.21
CA ALA A 4 26.52 -9.97 9.03
C ALA A 4 26.64 -9.10 7.77
N VAL A 5 27.12 -7.86 7.89
CA VAL A 5 27.31 -6.93 6.77
C VAL A 5 28.72 -7.10 6.21
N LEU A 6 28.84 -7.16 4.89
CA LEU A 6 30.09 -7.31 4.17
C LEU A 6 30.34 -6.05 3.33
N ASP A 7 31.11 -5.10 3.89
CA ASP A 7 31.56 -3.87 3.22
C ASP A 7 32.80 -4.16 2.35
N LEU A 8 32.72 -3.82 1.07
CA LEU A 8 33.70 -4.17 0.04
C LEU A 8 34.68 -3.03 -0.31
N THR A 9 34.86 -2.00 0.54
CA THR A 9 35.85 -0.87 0.46
C THR A 9 35.66 0.16 -0.65
N ASP A 10 36.13 1.42 -0.50
CA ASP A 10 36.05 2.49 -1.53
C ASP A 10 36.51 2.08 -2.95
N ASP A 11 35.77 2.51 -3.98
CA ASP A 11 35.92 2.10 -5.38
C ASP A 11 36.44 3.19 -6.35
N ASP A 12 37.10 2.73 -7.42
CA ASP A 12 37.37 3.47 -8.66
C ASP A 12 36.34 3.05 -9.74
N HIS A 13 36.17 3.83 -10.82
CA HIS A 13 35.31 3.45 -11.96
C HIS A 13 36.09 2.75 -13.09
N GLN A 14 35.43 1.83 -13.79
CA GLN A 14 35.90 1.25 -15.06
C GLN A 14 34.82 1.42 -16.14
N GLN A 15 35.13 2.18 -17.20
CA GLN A 15 34.21 2.52 -18.29
C GLN A 15 34.24 1.49 -19.44
N SER A 16 33.20 1.52 -20.28
CA SER A 16 33.09 0.80 -21.56
C SER A 16 33.18 -0.72 -21.44
N LEU A 17 32.36 -1.28 -20.56
CA LEU A 17 32.31 -2.72 -20.33
C LEU A 17 30.93 -3.26 -20.65
N ASN A 18 30.87 -4.39 -21.33
CA ASN A 18 29.63 -4.97 -21.82
C ASN A 18 29.37 -6.39 -21.30
N ASN A 19 30.03 -6.73 -20.20
CA ASN A 19 30.02 -8.08 -19.66
C ASN A 19 29.54 -8.08 -18.21
N ARG A 20 28.79 -9.13 -17.83
CA ARG A 20 28.39 -9.36 -16.43
C ARG A 20 29.57 -9.29 -15.49
N SER A 21 29.41 -8.55 -14.40
CA SER A 21 30.39 -8.52 -13.32
C SER A 21 29.75 -8.30 -11.96
N GLY A 22 30.45 -8.73 -10.93
CA GLY A 22 29.97 -8.74 -9.56
C GLY A 22 30.94 -9.51 -8.70
N PHE A 23 30.45 -10.42 -7.87
CA PHE A 23 31.28 -11.24 -6.99
C PHE A 23 30.59 -12.58 -6.64
N GLU A 24 31.42 -13.53 -6.21
CA GLU A 24 31.01 -14.81 -5.64
C GLU A 24 31.06 -14.72 -4.11
N PHE A 25 30.06 -15.29 -3.46
CA PHE A 25 30.01 -15.42 -2.02
C PHE A 25 29.48 -16.81 -1.59
N GLU A 26 29.80 -17.18 -0.37
CA GLU A 26 29.28 -18.37 0.32
C GLU A 26 28.46 -17.91 1.52
N THR A 27 27.34 -18.57 1.77
CA THR A 27 26.55 -18.40 3.00
C THR A 27 27.07 -19.35 4.07
N THR A 28 27.29 -18.89 5.29
CA THR A 28 27.70 -19.74 6.43
C THR A 28 26.51 -20.22 7.26
N GLU A 29 25.34 -19.62 7.07
CA GLU A 29 24.04 -20.00 7.61
C GLU A 29 22.94 -19.69 6.60
N ALA A 30 21.74 -20.23 6.80
CA ALA A 30 20.62 -19.94 5.91
C ALA A 30 20.12 -18.50 6.15
N ILE A 31 19.82 -17.76 5.08
CA ILE A 31 19.39 -16.36 5.15
C ILE A 31 18.17 -16.11 4.26
N ASN A 32 17.24 -15.25 4.72
CA ASN A 32 15.98 -14.96 4.04
C ASN A 32 16.13 -13.77 3.08
N GLY A 33 16.92 -13.96 2.03
CA GLY A 33 17.21 -12.92 1.05
C GLY A 33 18.55 -12.22 1.27
N LEU A 34 18.86 -11.30 0.36
CA LEU A 34 20.13 -10.60 0.28
C LEU A 34 19.93 -9.14 -0.16
N GLU A 35 20.19 -8.19 0.74
CA GLU A 35 20.30 -6.78 0.37
C GLU A 35 21.66 -6.54 -0.29
N CYS A 36 21.64 -5.82 -1.41
CA CYS A 36 22.81 -5.40 -2.16
C CYS A 36 22.81 -3.88 -2.32
N ARG A 37 23.98 -3.24 -2.22
CA ARG A 37 24.13 -1.82 -2.58
C ARG A 37 24.97 -1.67 -3.83
N LEU A 38 24.46 -0.91 -4.80
CA LEU A 38 25.24 -0.51 -5.96
C LEU A 38 26.43 0.31 -5.49
N SER A 39 27.59 0.01 -6.06
CA SER A 39 28.76 0.86 -5.91
C SER A 39 28.46 2.29 -6.35
N ALA A 40 29.02 3.27 -5.63
CA ALA A 40 28.93 4.71 -5.93
C ALA A 40 29.42 5.11 -7.35
N TRP A 41 30.03 4.18 -8.09
CA TRP A 41 30.49 4.39 -9.47
C TRP A 41 29.80 3.51 -10.51
N THR A 42 28.87 2.65 -10.11
CA THR A 42 28.16 1.78 -11.06
C THR A 42 26.99 2.54 -11.67
N THR A 43 27.09 2.91 -12.94
CA THR A 43 26.02 3.58 -13.70
C THR A 43 25.69 2.80 -14.96
N GLY A 44 24.41 2.83 -15.35
CA GLY A 44 23.91 2.16 -16.57
C GLY A 44 23.85 0.64 -16.48
N ALA A 45 23.98 0.06 -15.28
CA ALA A 45 23.62 -1.33 -15.06
C ALA A 45 22.09 -1.44 -15.09
N LEU A 46 21.56 -2.44 -15.80
CA LEU A 46 20.12 -2.59 -16.02
C LEU A 46 19.55 -3.73 -15.18
N THR A 47 20.35 -4.75 -14.88
CA THR A 47 19.86 -5.95 -14.20
C THR A 47 20.90 -6.49 -13.24
N ALA A 48 20.42 -6.83 -12.05
CA ALA A 48 21.14 -7.66 -11.09
C ALA A 48 20.60 -9.09 -11.14
N TYR A 49 21.50 -10.05 -11.05
CA TYR A 49 21.22 -11.48 -11.06
C TYR A 49 21.76 -12.09 -9.78
N LEU A 50 20.93 -12.84 -9.08
CA LEU A 50 21.35 -13.77 -8.07
C LEU A 50 21.42 -15.16 -8.71
N THR A 51 22.55 -15.83 -8.57
CA THR A 51 22.78 -17.16 -9.17
C THR A 51 23.31 -18.14 -8.15
N ASP A 52 22.99 -19.43 -8.31
CA ASP A 52 23.59 -20.52 -7.54
C ASP A 52 25.05 -20.80 -7.97
N GLY A 53 25.77 -21.64 -7.22
CA GLY A 53 27.16 -21.99 -7.48
C GLY A 53 27.38 -22.79 -8.77
N SER A 54 26.32 -23.21 -9.45
CA SER A 54 26.36 -23.81 -10.78
C SER A 54 26.12 -22.80 -11.91
N GLY A 55 25.77 -21.55 -11.56
CA GLY A 55 25.50 -20.45 -12.46
C GLY A 55 24.06 -20.36 -12.93
N ASN A 56 23.12 -21.11 -12.33
CA ASN A 56 21.70 -20.93 -12.62
C ASN A 56 21.21 -19.66 -11.96
N ILE A 57 20.43 -18.87 -12.69
CA ILE A 57 19.79 -17.67 -12.14
C ILE A 57 18.64 -18.14 -11.25
N ILE A 58 18.68 -17.76 -9.97
CA ILE A 58 17.63 -18.03 -8.99
C ILE A 58 16.72 -16.81 -8.81
N GLU A 59 17.25 -15.59 -8.98
CA GLU A 59 16.46 -14.36 -8.97
C GLU A 59 17.05 -13.30 -9.91
N ARG A 60 16.20 -12.43 -10.44
CA ARG A 60 16.57 -11.25 -11.23
C ARG A 60 15.89 -10.04 -10.64
N GLN A 61 16.63 -8.95 -10.55
CA GLN A 61 16.10 -7.66 -10.14
C GLN A 61 16.42 -6.62 -11.21
N SER A 62 15.40 -5.85 -11.61
CA SER A 62 15.63 -4.66 -12.43
C SER A 62 16.26 -3.61 -11.54
N ILE A 63 17.41 -3.10 -11.96
CA ILE A 63 18.13 -2.02 -11.27
C ILE A 63 18.33 -0.82 -12.21
N ALA A 64 17.57 -0.78 -13.31
CA ALA A 64 17.71 0.22 -14.36
C ALA A 64 17.35 1.64 -13.89
N THR A 65 16.52 1.75 -12.85
CA THR A 65 16.10 3.01 -12.23
C THR A 65 17.01 3.44 -11.08
N LEU A 66 17.94 2.60 -10.64
CA LEU A 66 18.73 2.86 -9.44
C LEU A 66 19.94 3.74 -9.74
N ASP A 67 20.12 4.75 -8.91
CA ASP A 67 21.30 5.60 -8.89
C ASP A 67 22.49 4.92 -8.19
N PRO A 68 23.74 5.32 -8.50
CA PRO A 68 24.92 4.79 -7.82
C PRO A 68 24.86 5.02 -6.31
N GLY A 69 25.04 3.96 -5.53
CA GLY A 69 24.94 4.01 -4.06
C GLY A 69 23.59 3.56 -3.51
N GLU A 70 22.58 3.39 -4.35
CA GLU A 70 21.27 2.88 -3.91
C GLU A 70 21.29 1.37 -3.66
N THR A 71 20.33 0.92 -2.85
CA THR A 71 20.18 -0.49 -2.45
C THR A 71 19.07 -1.17 -3.24
N PHE A 72 19.17 -2.48 -3.36
CA PHE A 72 18.14 -3.36 -3.88
C PHE A 72 18.22 -4.72 -3.18
N THR A 73 17.12 -5.44 -3.15
CA THR A 73 17.02 -6.69 -2.39
C THR A 73 16.69 -7.85 -3.31
N PHE A 74 17.34 -8.98 -3.07
CA PHE A 74 16.87 -10.29 -3.52
C PHE A 74 16.07 -10.95 -2.41
N GLU A 75 14.85 -11.36 -2.69
CA GLU A 75 13.95 -11.96 -1.69
C GLU A 75 14.17 -13.48 -1.52
N THR A 76 14.91 -14.10 -2.45
CA THR A 76 15.15 -15.54 -2.46
C THR A 76 15.95 -15.98 -1.23
N ALA A 77 15.35 -16.86 -0.42
CA ALA A 77 16.05 -17.52 0.67
C ALA A 77 17.25 -18.33 0.17
N LEU A 78 18.39 -18.17 0.85
CA LEU A 78 19.66 -18.82 0.53
C LEU A 78 20.00 -19.84 1.61
N GLU A 79 20.36 -21.04 1.19
CA GLU A 79 20.68 -22.18 2.07
C GLU A 79 22.07 -22.00 2.70
N ALA A 80 22.29 -22.59 3.87
CA ALA A 80 23.60 -22.58 4.53
C ALA A 80 24.64 -23.40 3.75
N ASP A 81 25.92 -22.99 3.84
CA ASP A 81 27.08 -23.68 3.25
C ASP A 81 27.03 -23.83 1.71
N GLU A 82 26.26 -22.98 1.02
CA GLU A 82 26.13 -22.97 -0.45
C GLU A 82 26.83 -21.75 -1.06
N THR A 83 27.25 -21.88 -2.32
CA THR A 83 27.90 -20.80 -3.09
C THR A 83 26.88 -20.09 -3.96
N TYR A 84 26.95 -18.77 -4.02
CA TYR A 84 26.09 -17.91 -4.82
C TYR A 84 26.90 -16.81 -5.51
N TRP A 85 26.41 -16.27 -6.63
CA TRP A 85 26.97 -15.07 -7.25
C TRP A 85 25.92 -13.98 -7.38
N VAL A 86 26.34 -12.74 -7.10
CA VAL A 86 25.61 -11.53 -7.50
C VAL A 86 26.33 -10.97 -8.71
N LEU A 87 25.59 -10.81 -9.82
CA LEU A 87 26.13 -10.28 -11.07
C LEU A 87 25.27 -9.12 -11.54
N CYS A 88 25.88 -8.00 -11.91
CA CYS A 88 25.21 -6.92 -12.61
C CYS A 88 25.64 -6.92 -14.08
N ASP A 89 24.74 -6.60 -14.99
CA ASP A 89 25.08 -6.22 -16.35
C ASP A 89 24.19 -5.11 -16.90
N ALA A 90 24.53 -4.67 -18.10
CA ALA A 90 23.71 -3.83 -18.95
C ALA A 90 23.30 -4.60 -20.22
N ARG A 91 23.04 -5.91 -20.08
CA ARG A 91 22.52 -6.79 -21.15
C ARG A 91 23.26 -6.68 -22.50
N GLY A 92 24.58 -6.55 -22.44
CA GLY A 92 25.46 -6.45 -23.62
C GLY A 92 25.78 -5.02 -24.10
N ARG A 93 25.18 -3.99 -23.48
CA ARG A 93 25.55 -2.58 -23.63
C ARG A 93 26.76 -2.24 -22.78
N GLU A 94 27.45 -1.16 -23.14
CA GLU A 94 28.52 -0.61 -22.32
C GLU A 94 27.93 0.07 -21.09
N TYR A 95 28.41 -0.29 -19.90
CA TYR A 95 28.09 0.39 -18.65
C TYR A 95 29.36 0.73 -17.87
N VAL A 96 29.22 1.60 -16.87
CA VAL A 96 30.30 1.89 -15.93
C VAL A 96 30.12 0.96 -14.75
N ARG A 97 31.15 0.14 -14.47
CA ARG A 97 31.17 -0.63 -13.22
C ARG A 97 32.09 0.00 -12.20
N GLY A 98 31.64 0.02 -10.96
CA GLY A 98 32.52 0.20 -9.81
C GLY A 98 33.56 -0.91 -9.72
N ARG A 99 34.75 -0.56 -9.23
CA ARG A 99 35.87 -1.47 -9.06
C ARG A 99 36.75 -1.04 -7.88
N ALA A 100 36.83 -1.88 -6.85
CA ALA A 100 37.79 -1.70 -5.76
C ALA A 100 38.83 -2.84 -5.74
N ALA A 101 40.07 -2.53 -5.33
CA ALA A 101 41.08 -3.55 -5.07
C ALA A 101 40.83 -4.16 -3.68
N VAL A 102 40.64 -5.47 -3.62
CA VAL A 102 40.30 -6.19 -2.38
C VAL A 102 41.14 -7.45 -2.21
N ASP A 103 41.42 -7.82 -0.97
CA ASP A 103 42.10 -9.06 -0.60
C ASP A 103 41.06 -10.10 -0.16
N TYR A 104 40.65 -10.99 -1.06
CA TYR A 104 39.71 -12.08 -0.75
C TYR A 104 40.36 -13.22 0.07
N PRO A 105 39.59 -13.97 0.88
CA PRO A 105 38.16 -13.79 1.13
C PRO A 105 37.89 -12.59 2.04
N ILE A 106 36.71 -11.99 1.86
CA ILE A 106 36.15 -11.01 2.80
C ILE A 106 35.05 -11.77 3.55
N GLU A 107 35.12 -11.78 4.88
CA GLU A 107 34.32 -12.67 5.72
C GLU A 107 33.47 -11.85 6.69
N SER A 108 32.20 -12.24 6.84
CA SER A 108 31.20 -11.79 7.82
C SER A 108 30.72 -13.03 8.62
N SER A 109 29.82 -12.91 9.60
CA SER A 109 29.28 -14.08 10.33
C SER A 109 28.46 -15.00 9.45
N SER A 110 27.75 -14.44 8.47
CA SER A 110 26.74 -15.11 7.64
C SER A 110 27.15 -15.21 6.17
N LEU A 111 28.14 -14.43 5.73
CA LEU A 111 28.54 -14.29 4.32
C LEU A 111 30.06 -14.30 4.17
N VAL A 112 30.57 -15.01 3.17
CA VAL A 112 31.99 -15.03 2.80
C VAL A 112 32.13 -14.73 1.32
N ALA A 113 32.51 -13.50 0.96
CA ALA A 113 32.83 -13.17 -0.42
C ALA A 113 34.20 -13.78 -0.78
N THR A 114 34.26 -14.65 -1.79
CA THR A 114 35.44 -15.47 -2.10
C THR A 114 36.25 -14.94 -3.28
N THR A 115 35.59 -14.29 -4.24
CA THR A 115 36.25 -13.73 -5.42
C THR A 115 35.37 -12.72 -6.14
N GLY A 116 35.99 -11.78 -6.87
CA GLY A 116 35.26 -10.90 -7.78
C GLY A 116 35.08 -11.58 -9.12
N VAL A 117 33.96 -11.30 -9.78
CA VAL A 117 33.63 -11.80 -11.12
C VAL A 117 33.69 -10.61 -12.06
N PHE A 118 34.60 -10.64 -13.04
CA PHE A 118 34.78 -9.51 -13.96
C PHE A 118 34.32 -9.79 -15.37
N ALA A 119 33.88 -11.03 -15.66
CA ALA A 119 33.20 -11.41 -16.88
C ALA A 119 32.23 -12.57 -16.63
N GLY A 120 31.06 -12.52 -17.28
CA GLY A 120 29.97 -13.49 -17.16
C GLY A 120 30.26 -14.92 -17.64
N ASP A 121 31.44 -15.19 -18.21
CA ASP A 121 31.90 -16.55 -18.53
C ASP A 121 32.57 -17.25 -17.34
N GLY A 122 32.42 -16.69 -16.13
CA GLY A 122 33.04 -17.19 -14.91
C GLY A 122 34.50 -16.75 -14.74
N ALA A 123 34.94 -15.68 -15.42
CA ALA A 123 36.28 -15.15 -15.20
C ALA A 123 36.35 -14.42 -13.84
N THR A 124 37.06 -15.05 -12.90
CA THR A 124 37.18 -14.57 -11.53
C THR A 124 38.54 -13.93 -11.24
N THR A 125 38.59 -13.06 -10.24
CA THR A 125 39.80 -12.40 -9.76
C THR A 125 39.81 -12.34 -8.23
N GLY A 126 40.86 -12.90 -7.62
CA GLY A 126 41.10 -12.79 -6.18
C GLY A 126 41.74 -11.47 -5.75
N SER A 127 41.51 -10.37 -6.48
CA SER A 127 42.16 -9.07 -6.19
C SER A 127 41.29 -7.84 -6.44
N TYR A 128 40.06 -8.03 -6.96
CA TYR A 128 39.18 -6.92 -7.31
C TYR A 128 37.72 -7.34 -7.14
N ARG A 129 36.87 -6.46 -6.64
CA ARG A 129 35.41 -6.60 -6.62
C ARG A 129 34.77 -5.65 -7.64
N TYR A 130 33.53 -5.91 -8.04
CA TYR A 130 32.83 -5.17 -9.09
C TYR A 130 31.36 -4.93 -8.74
N CYS A 131 30.81 -3.83 -9.24
CA CYS A 131 29.39 -3.45 -9.26
C CYS A 131 28.71 -3.21 -7.90
N ILE A 132 28.93 -4.08 -6.93
CA ILE A 132 28.34 -4.04 -5.60
C ILE A 132 29.42 -3.66 -4.60
N ASP A 133 29.11 -2.77 -3.67
CA ASP A 133 30.04 -2.35 -2.61
C ASP A 133 29.62 -2.81 -1.20
N ARG A 134 28.37 -3.23 -1.02
CA ARG A 134 27.86 -3.77 0.24
C ARG A 134 26.88 -4.91 -0.04
N ILE A 135 26.99 -5.98 0.74
CA ILE A 135 25.92 -6.96 0.89
C ILE A 135 25.66 -7.27 2.35
N SER A 136 24.42 -7.61 2.65
CA SER A 136 23.99 -8.16 3.94
C SER A 136 22.86 -9.15 3.70
N PRO A 137 22.65 -10.13 4.59
CA PRO A 137 21.38 -10.82 4.63
C PRO A 137 20.27 -9.78 4.61
N ALA A 138 19.24 -10.00 3.80
CA ALA A 138 18.01 -9.24 3.97
C ALA A 138 17.42 -9.72 5.30
N PHE A 139 17.79 -9.04 6.38
CA PHE A 139 17.13 -9.26 7.65
C PHE A 139 15.72 -8.74 7.45
N GLY A 140 14.70 -9.54 7.76
CA GLY A 140 13.32 -9.08 7.69
C GLY A 140 13.06 -7.84 8.54
N GLY A 141 13.98 -7.47 9.44
CA GLY A 141 13.89 -6.32 10.33
C GLY A 141 14.37 -5.00 9.75
N GLU A 142 13.69 -3.93 10.14
CA GLU A 142 14.06 -2.56 9.84
C GLU A 142 15.43 -2.19 10.45
N THR A 143 16.25 -1.43 9.73
CA THR A 143 17.59 -1.05 10.17
C THR A 143 17.77 0.46 10.13
N LEU A 144 18.23 1.03 11.23
CA LEU A 144 18.71 2.41 11.32
C LEU A 144 20.24 2.45 11.19
N ASP A 145 20.74 2.87 10.03
CA ASP A 145 22.18 3.05 9.76
C ASP A 145 22.65 4.40 10.32
N LEU A 146 23.60 4.37 11.27
CA LEU A 146 24.16 5.58 11.90
C LEU A 146 25.49 6.00 11.26
N GLY A 147 25.84 5.43 10.10
CA GLY A 147 27.05 5.73 9.33
C GLY A 147 28.31 5.06 9.88
N SER A 148 29.27 4.74 9.01
CA SER A 148 30.55 4.11 9.37
C SER A 148 31.57 5.11 9.95
N ASP A 149 32.55 4.61 10.74
CA ASP A 149 33.51 5.49 11.45
C ASP A 149 34.47 6.23 10.52
N GLU A 150 34.63 7.53 10.74
CA GLU A 150 35.74 8.30 10.17
C GLU A 150 36.99 8.27 11.06
N GLU A 151 36.82 8.33 12.39
CA GLU A 151 37.92 8.44 13.35
C GLU A 151 37.64 7.70 14.68
N GLY A 152 38.66 7.03 15.23
CA GLY A 152 38.66 6.55 16.62
C GLY A 152 39.22 7.60 17.58
N GLN A 153 38.45 8.00 18.59
CA GLN A 153 38.87 8.97 19.60
C GLN A 153 39.27 8.28 20.92
N SER A 154 40.51 8.49 21.36
CA SER A 154 41.02 8.00 22.66
C SER A 154 41.59 9.14 23.50
N TRP A 155 40.94 9.53 24.60
CA TRP A 155 41.50 10.49 25.59
C TRP A 155 41.71 9.79 26.93
N SER A 156 42.70 10.24 27.71
CA SER A 156 43.00 9.71 29.05
C SER A 156 42.01 10.16 30.14
N SER A 157 40.80 10.56 29.76
CA SER A 157 39.75 11.12 30.62
C SER A 157 38.34 10.86 30.08
N LEU A 158 38.18 9.87 29.20
CA LEU A 158 36.84 9.38 28.80
C LEU A 158 36.40 8.42 29.90
N ASP A 159 35.99 8.99 31.03
CA ASP A 159 35.49 8.26 32.20
C ASP A 159 33.95 8.33 32.26
N GLU A 160 33.31 8.89 31.23
CA GLU A 160 31.87 9.09 31.12
C GLU A 160 31.30 8.33 29.90
N PRO A 161 30.03 7.87 29.95
CA PRO A 161 29.40 7.14 28.85
C PRO A 161 29.27 7.96 27.56
N SER A 162 29.25 7.30 26.39
CA SER A 162 28.94 7.91 25.09
C SER A 162 28.18 6.97 24.16
N GLY A 163 27.42 7.51 23.20
CA GLY A 163 26.43 6.74 22.46
C GLY A 163 25.57 7.60 21.53
N VAL A 164 24.28 7.28 21.44
CA VAL A 164 23.30 7.99 20.60
C VAL A 164 21.96 8.18 21.33
N ARG A 165 21.24 9.26 21.01
CA ARG A 165 19.87 9.53 21.46
C ARG A 165 18.93 9.13 20.33
N VAL A 166 17.93 8.31 20.65
CA VAL A 166 16.94 7.78 19.70
C VAL A 166 15.53 8.08 20.19
N GLN A 167 14.62 8.36 19.28
CA GLN A 167 13.18 8.43 19.51
C GLN A 167 12.53 7.28 18.76
N ALA A 168 11.66 6.54 19.43
CA ALA A 168 10.87 5.51 18.75
C ALA A 168 9.63 6.17 18.13
N THR A 169 9.32 5.83 16.87
CA THR A 169 8.10 6.30 16.18
C THR A 169 6.96 5.29 16.28
N THR A 170 7.26 4.07 16.73
CA THR A 170 6.30 3.02 17.06
C THR A 170 6.75 2.27 18.30
N ASP A 171 5.86 1.47 18.89
CA ASP A 171 6.21 0.60 20.01
C ASP A 171 7.17 -0.49 19.52
N LEU A 172 8.35 -0.55 20.11
CA LEU A 172 9.36 -1.58 19.84
C LEU A 172 9.44 -2.52 21.02
N ALA A 173 9.47 -3.83 20.78
CA ALA A 173 9.62 -4.80 21.87
C ALA A 173 11.08 -5.04 22.27
N ALA A 174 11.98 -5.04 21.28
CA ALA A 174 13.41 -5.25 21.44
C ALA A 174 14.15 -4.63 20.23
N PHE A 175 15.45 -4.40 20.41
CA PHE A 175 16.32 -3.94 19.33
C PHE A 175 17.76 -4.37 19.59
N GLU A 176 18.54 -4.50 18.52
CA GLU A 176 19.95 -4.89 18.55
C GLU A 176 20.82 -3.72 18.09
N CYS A 177 21.85 -3.37 18.87
CA CYS A 177 22.81 -2.33 18.54
C CYS A 177 24.14 -2.95 18.12
N ARG A 178 24.83 -2.30 17.18
CA ARG A 178 26.20 -2.64 16.80
C ARG A 178 27.19 -1.63 17.33
N LEU A 179 28.22 -2.11 18.04
CA LEU A 179 29.37 -1.29 18.39
C LEU A 179 30.11 -0.88 17.12
N SER A 180 30.39 0.41 17.01
CA SER A 180 31.13 0.96 15.89
C SER A 180 32.53 0.37 15.72
N ALA A 181 33.01 0.27 14.49
CA ALA A 181 34.28 -0.37 14.09
C ALA A 181 35.55 0.18 14.76
N ALA A 182 35.52 1.41 15.30
CA ALA A 182 36.62 2.05 16.05
C ALA A 182 36.36 2.10 17.56
N THR A 183 35.22 1.63 18.06
CA THR A 183 34.89 1.56 19.49
C THR A 183 35.55 0.35 20.13
N SER A 184 36.31 0.54 21.21
CA SER A 184 36.93 -0.57 21.95
C SER A 184 37.18 -0.23 23.42
N GLY A 185 37.14 -1.25 24.29
CA GLY A 185 37.40 -1.08 25.73
C GLY A 185 36.17 -0.70 26.56
N VAL A 186 34.98 -0.65 25.95
CA VAL A 186 33.69 -0.55 26.65
C VAL A 186 33.37 -1.87 27.36
N THR A 187 32.68 -1.79 28.49
CA THR A 187 32.32 -2.91 29.36
C THR A 187 30.82 -3.03 29.61
N GLU A 188 30.09 -1.92 29.54
CA GLU A 188 28.65 -1.86 29.79
C GLU A 188 27.95 -1.01 28.74
N ALA A 189 26.74 -1.42 28.37
CA ALA A 189 25.79 -0.64 27.60
C ALA A 189 24.55 -0.38 28.45
N TYR A 190 24.01 0.83 28.35
CA TYR A 190 22.82 1.25 29.07
C TYR A 190 21.79 1.76 28.07
N LEU A 191 20.55 1.38 28.30
CA LEU A 191 19.37 2.05 27.77
C LEU A 191 18.80 2.92 28.88
N THR A 192 18.72 4.22 28.66
CA THR A 192 18.13 5.16 29.62
C THR A 192 16.98 5.91 29.00
N ASP A 193 16.01 6.35 29.80
CA ASP A 193 15.08 7.39 29.36
C ASP A 193 15.80 8.74 29.21
N ASP A 194 15.10 9.74 28.68
CA ASP A 194 15.63 11.11 28.52
C ASP A 194 15.90 11.82 29.86
N SER A 195 15.41 11.27 30.99
CA SER A 195 15.73 11.75 32.34
C SER A 195 17.07 11.20 32.88
N GLY A 196 17.64 10.22 32.18
CA GLY A 196 18.86 9.51 32.55
C GLY A 196 18.62 8.35 33.53
N GLU A 197 17.37 7.91 33.74
CA GLU A 197 17.07 6.68 34.48
C GLU A 197 17.41 5.47 33.61
N VAL A 198 18.22 4.56 34.15
CA VAL A 198 18.60 3.32 33.45
C VAL A 198 17.40 2.37 33.45
N ILE A 199 16.86 2.12 32.26
CA ILE A 199 15.74 1.21 32.03
C ILE A 199 16.27 -0.21 31.81
N ASP A 200 17.36 -0.35 31.05
CA ASP A 200 18.02 -1.63 30.80
C ASP A 200 19.55 -1.49 30.76
N GLN A 201 20.25 -2.56 31.09
CA GLN A 201 21.70 -2.60 31.20
C GLN A 201 22.25 -3.94 30.72
N GLN A 202 23.19 -3.88 29.79
CA GLN A 202 23.80 -5.05 29.17
C GLN A 202 25.31 -5.06 29.41
N SER A 203 25.84 -6.23 29.79
CA SER A 203 27.29 -6.40 29.91
C SER A 203 27.87 -6.71 28.53
N ILE A 204 28.60 -5.74 27.98
CA ILE A 204 29.32 -5.88 26.70
C ILE A 204 30.82 -6.10 26.91
N ALA A 205 31.22 -6.48 28.13
CA ALA A 205 32.61 -6.71 28.49
C ALA A 205 33.22 -7.85 27.65
N GLY A 206 34.19 -7.49 26.81
CA GLY A 206 34.87 -8.42 25.90
C GLY A 206 34.28 -8.48 24.49
N LEU A 207 33.23 -7.69 24.20
CA LEU A 207 32.83 -7.42 22.83
C LEU A 207 33.91 -6.58 22.13
N GLY A 208 34.23 -6.96 20.90
CA GLY A 208 35.14 -6.20 20.03
C GLY A 208 34.39 -5.10 19.27
N SER A 209 35.13 -4.25 18.57
CA SER A 209 34.56 -3.34 17.58
C SER A 209 33.77 -4.12 16.52
N GLY A 210 32.63 -3.61 16.07
CA GLY A 210 31.72 -4.28 15.13
C GLY A 210 30.81 -5.35 15.77
N ALA A 211 30.98 -5.66 17.07
CA ALA A 211 30.15 -6.65 17.73
C ALA A 211 28.78 -6.07 18.12
N THR A 212 27.75 -6.91 18.05
CA THR A 212 26.37 -6.55 18.40
C THR A 212 25.99 -6.93 19.83
N PHE A 213 24.99 -6.24 20.37
CA PHE A 213 24.34 -6.48 21.67
C PHE A 213 22.87 -6.04 21.61
N SER A 214 21.97 -6.72 22.32
CA SER A 214 20.53 -6.44 22.28
C SER A 214 20.00 -5.87 23.59
N PHE A 215 18.93 -5.08 23.51
CA PHE A 215 18.06 -4.78 24.63
C PHE A 215 16.73 -5.49 24.42
N ASP A 216 16.31 -6.25 25.42
CA ASP A 216 15.01 -6.95 25.42
C ASP A 216 13.91 -6.06 26.04
N THR A 217 14.23 -4.79 26.28
CA THR A 217 13.32 -3.81 26.85
C THR A 217 12.73 -2.98 25.74
N GLY A 218 11.40 -2.95 25.69
CA GLY A 218 10.69 -2.22 24.67
C GLY A 218 10.85 -0.71 24.77
N LEU A 219 10.74 -0.04 23.62
CA LEU A 219 10.64 1.40 23.49
C LEU A 219 9.18 1.74 23.20
N VAL A 220 8.66 2.77 23.86
CA VAL A 220 7.30 3.26 23.63
C VAL A 220 7.34 4.27 22.49
N ALA A 221 6.36 4.21 21.60
CA ALA A 221 6.17 5.22 20.55
C ALA A 221 6.21 6.64 21.14
N ASP A 222 6.85 7.56 20.42
CA ASP A 222 7.05 8.96 20.76
C ASP A 222 7.90 9.26 22.01
N GLU A 223 8.46 8.23 22.65
CA GLU A 223 9.41 8.43 23.76
C GLU A 223 10.86 8.46 23.26
N THR A 224 11.69 9.22 23.98
CA THR A 224 13.12 9.33 23.69
C THR A 224 13.97 8.57 24.71
N TYR A 225 14.97 7.87 24.18
CA TYR A 225 15.90 7.04 24.92
C TYR A 225 17.36 7.36 24.57
N TRP A 226 18.27 7.11 25.49
CA TRP A 226 19.72 7.15 25.23
C TRP A 226 20.28 5.75 25.25
N ILE A 227 21.02 5.40 24.20
CA ILE A 227 21.78 4.17 24.12
C ILE A 227 23.24 4.54 24.37
N LEU A 228 23.75 4.23 25.56
CA LEU A 228 25.07 4.66 26.03
C LEU A 228 26.00 3.48 26.23
N CYS A 229 27.26 3.62 25.81
CA CYS A 229 28.34 2.69 26.12
C CYS A 229 29.33 3.31 27.13
N ASP A 230 29.75 2.53 28.12
CA ASP A 230 30.68 2.93 29.17
C ASP A 230 31.74 1.84 29.43
N ALA A 231 32.81 2.22 30.12
CA ALA A 231 33.91 1.36 30.56
C ALA A 231 34.06 1.30 32.09
N ASP A 232 33.01 1.58 32.87
CA ASP A 232 32.99 1.53 34.34
C ASP A 232 34.14 2.34 34.99
N GLY A 233 34.39 3.54 34.44
CA GLY A 233 35.44 4.45 34.89
C GLY A 233 36.86 4.11 34.45
N ASP A 234 37.07 3.09 33.61
CA ASP A 234 38.30 2.90 32.84
C ASP A 234 38.25 3.71 31.53
N SER A 235 39.42 3.96 30.92
CA SER A 235 39.47 4.67 29.63
C SER A 235 39.16 3.73 28.45
N TYR A 236 38.30 4.16 27.54
CA TYR A 236 37.98 3.45 26.29
C TYR A 236 38.26 4.30 25.04
N VAL A 237 38.17 3.67 23.86
CA VAL A 237 38.18 4.32 22.55
C VAL A 237 36.76 4.28 22.02
N ARG A 238 36.25 5.39 21.48
CA ARG A 238 34.97 5.42 20.78
C ARG A 238 35.14 5.75 19.31
N GLY A 239 34.33 5.12 18.48
CA GLY A 239 34.10 5.54 17.11
C GLY A 239 33.35 6.87 17.03
N ARG A 240 33.59 7.60 15.93
CA ARG A 240 32.94 8.85 15.57
C ARG A 240 32.95 9.01 14.05
N THR A 241 31.84 9.50 13.53
CA THR A 241 31.70 9.95 12.13
C THR A 241 30.79 11.17 12.06
N GLY A 242 31.04 12.04 11.09
CA GLY A 242 30.16 13.16 10.80
C GLY A 242 28.82 12.65 10.28
N VAL A 243 27.73 13.06 10.90
CA VAL A 243 26.37 12.73 10.48
C VAL A 243 25.52 13.99 10.55
N ASP A 244 24.64 14.13 9.57
CA ASP A 244 23.62 15.17 9.56
C ASP A 244 22.36 14.54 10.18
N TYR A 245 22.14 14.80 11.48
CA TYR A 245 20.94 14.34 12.18
C TYR A 245 19.72 15.21 11.79
N PRO A 246 18.49 14.65 11.81
CA PRO A 246 18.13 13.29 12.22
C PRO A 246 18.52 12.21 11.20
N LEU A 247 18.72 10.99 11.68
CA LEU A 247 18.80 9.79 10.84
C LEU A 247 17.59 8.92 11.14
N GLU A 248 16.91 8.46 10.10
CA GLU A 248 15.56 7.92 10.24
C GLU A 248 15.42 6.53 9.63
N SER A 249 14.47 5.81 10.20
CA SER A 249 13.95 4.51 9.79
C SER A 249 12.46 4.52 10.18
N ASN A 250 11.64 3.62 9.64
CA ASN A 250 10.17 3.64 9.86
C ASN A 250 9.75 3.63 11.35
N SER A 251 10.58 3.09 12.25
CA SER A 251 10.31 2.83 13.66
C SER A 251 11.26 3.55 14.63
N LEU A 252 12.39 4.11 14.16
CA LEU A 252 13.37 4.84 14.97
C LEU A 252 13.94 6.07 14.27
N ILE A 253 14.08 7.15 15.05
CA ILE A 253 14.78 8.39 14.67
C ILE A 253 15.98 8.57 15.61
N ALA A 254 17.20 8.55 15.09
CA ALA A 254 18.37 9.00 15.84
C ALA A 254 18.50 10.52 15.74
N THR A 255 18.42 11.22 16.87
CA THR A 255 18.40 12.69 16.89
C THR A 255 19.76 13.31 17.17
N HIS A 256 20.59 12.66 18.00
CA HIS A 256 21.88 13.21 18.42
C HIS A 256 22.89 12.12 18.77
N GLY A 257 24.18 12.44 18.64
CA GLY A 257 25.24 11.63 19.25
C GLY A 257 25.57 12.15 20.64
N ILE A 258 25.82 11.24 21.58
CA ILE A 258 26.19 11.53 22.96
C ILE A 258 27.68 11.35 23.14
N TYR A 259 28.42 12.42 23.45
CA TYR A 259 29.88 12.35 23.49
C TYR A 259 30.49 12.40 24.90
N SER A 260 29.74 12.55 25.99
CA SER A 260 30.25 12.40 27.36
C SER A 260 29.09 12.69 28.32
N GLY A 261 28.57 11.67 29.01
CA GLY A 261 27.46 11.85 29.94
C GLY A 261 26.19 12.31 29.22
N ASP A 262 25.70 13.50 29.56
CA ASP A 262 24.50 14.16 28.99
C ASP A 262 24.84 15.12 27.82
N MET A 263 26.11 15.21 27.40
CA MET A 263 26.51 16.15 26.36
C MET A 263 26.22 15.62 24.94
N GLN A 264 25.31 16.30 24.24
CA GLN A 264 24.83 15.96 22.90
C GLN A 264 25.66 16.63 21.78
N SER A 265 25.54 16.08 20.57
CA SER A 265 26.22 16.52 19.35
C SER A 265 25.33 16.29 18.13
N GLY A 266 24.77 17.36 17.55
CA GLY A 266 23.97 17.33 16.32
C GLY A 266 24.79 17.23 15.02
N SER A 267 26.01 16.70 15.08
CA SER A 267 26.86 16.57 13.86
C SER A 267 27.75 15.33 13.88
N TYR A 268 27.66 14.53 14.94
CA TYR A 268 28.54 13.38 15.13
C TYR A 268 27.84 12.33 15.97
N ARG A 269 27.86 11.08 15.49
CA ARG A 269 27.47 9.90 16.27
C ARG A 269 28.65 9.31 17.04
N TYR A 270 28.38 8.54 18.09
CA TYR A 270 29.42 7.94 18.93
C TYR A 270 29.08 6.51 19.34
N CYS A 271 30.12 5.69 19.49
CA CYS A 271 30.08 4.32 20.02
C CYS A 271 29.33 3.26 19.19
N ILE A 272 28.19 3.59 18.60
CA ILE A 272 27.27 2.70 17.89
C ILE A 272 27.15 3.20 16.45
N ASP A 273 27.15 2.30 15.48
CA ASP A 273 27.03 2.63 14.05
C ASP A 273 25.80 2.04 13.37
N GLN A 274 25.04 1.18 14.06
CA GLN A 274 23.83 0.57 13.52
C GLN A 274 22.88 0.18 14.66
N ILE A 275 21.58 0.34 14.44
CA ILE A 275 20.51 -0.22 15.27
C ILE A 275 19.60 -1.06 14.37
N LEU A 276 19.44 -2.33 14.70
CA LEU A 276 18.58 -3.28 14.01
C LEU A 276 17.32 -3.49 14.85
N ILE A 277 16.17 -3.32 14.22
CA ILE A 277 14.86 -3.59 14.78
C ILE A 277 14.44 -4.93 14.17
N PRO A 278 14.57 -6.05 14.89
CA PRO A 278 14.17 -7.33 14.35
C PRO A 278 12.68 -7.28 13.97
N ASP A 279 12.32 -7.92 12.85
CA ASP A 279 10.94 -8.16 12.45
C ASP A 279 10.35 -9.25 13.34
N VAL A 280 10.23 -8.90 14.62
CA VAL A 280 9.32 -9.55 15.53
C VAL A 280 7.99 -8.95 15.18
N SER A 281 7.28 -9.61 14.27
CA SER A 281 5.82 -9.65 14.31
C SER A 281 5.46 -10.15 15.72
N GLU A 282 5.40 -9.21 16.67
CA GLU A 282 5.03 -9.54 18.03
C GLU A 282 3.66 -10.23 17.96
N PRO A 283 3.53 -11.45 18.49
CA PRO A 283 2.24 -12.08 18.60
C PRO A 283 1.38 -11.18 19.50
N THR A 284 0.42 -10.48 18.92
CA THR A 284 -0.48 -9.52 19.57
C THR A 284 -1.38 -10.13 20.66
N GLY A 285 -1.34 -11.45 20.84
CA GLY A 285 -2.17 -12.17 21.81
C GLY A 285 -1.52 -12.33 23.20
N GLN A 286 -2.38 -12.42 24.22
CA GLN A 286 -1.97 -12.66 25.60
C GLN A 286 -1.21 -13.99 25.74
N ALA A 287 0.07 -13.93 26.14
CA ALA A 287 0.87 -15.12 26.43
C ALA A 287 0.26 -15.95 27.58
N LEU A 288 0.01 -17.24 27.32
CA LEU A 288 -0.25 -18.24 28.36
C LEU A 288 1.07 -18.75 28.92
N ASP A 289 1.40 -18.30 30.14
CA ASP A 289 2.44 -18.92 30.95
C ASP A 289 1.93 -20.26 31.51
N LEU A 290 2.55 -21.35 31.07
CA LEU A 290 2.23 -22.70 31.56
C LEU A 290 3.05 -23.04 32.83
N GLY A 291 3.84 -22.09 33.33
CA GLY A 291 4.81 -22.20 34.43
C GLY A 291 6.09 -22.90 33.96
N ALA A 292 7.22 -22.76 34.67
CA ALA A 292 8.46 -23.52 34.38
C ALA A 292 8.31 -25.01 34.77
N ASP A 293 9.11 -25.90 34.17
CA ASP A 293 9.14 -27.31 34.54
C ASP A 293 10.13 -27.61 35.67
N ASP A 294 9.71 -28.47 36.59
CA ASP A 294 10.52 -28.84 37.76
C ASP A 294 11.33 -30.13 37.54
N GLU A 295 10.99 -30.92 36.50
CA GLU A 295 11.55 -32.26 36.26
C GLU A 295 11.62 -32.62 34.76
N GLY A 296 12.82 -32.90 34.23
CA GLY A 296 12.98 -33.66 32.98
C GLY A 296 12.69 -35.16 33.14
N GLN A 297 11.83 -35.73 32.30
CA GLN A 297 11.52 -37.17 32.30
C GLN A 297 12.21 -37.93 31.17
N THR A 298 13.09 -38.87 31.53
CA THR A 298 13.72 -39.82 30.59
C THR A 298 13.25 -41.25 30.82
N TRP A 299 12.65 -41.89 29.79
CA TRP A 299 12.38 -43.33 29.75
C TRP A 299 12.82 -43.94 28.42
N ALA A 300 13.31 -45.18 28.46
CA ALA A 300 13.81 -45.91 27.29
C ALA A 300 12.72 -46.36 26.28
N SER A 301 11.51 -45.80 26.35
CA SER A 301 10.35 -46.14 25.51
C SER A 301 9.42 -44.95 25.27
N LEU A 302 9.93 -43.72 25.36
CA LEU A 302 9.20 -42.52 24.97
C LEU A 302 9.32 -42.36 23.44
N ASP A 303 8.68 -43.28 22.73
CA ASP A 303 8.66 -43.31 21.27
C ASP A 303 7.34 -42.69 20.73
N ASP A 304 6.42 -42.32 21.62
CA ASP A 304 5.11 -41.75 21.33
C ASP A 304 5.07 -40.25 21.66
N TRP A 305 4.22 -39.51 20.95
CA TRP A 305 4.09 -38.04 21.07
C TRP A 305 3.69 -37.57 22.48
N ALA A 306 4.25 -36.44 22.92
CA ALA A 306 3.89 -35.74 24.16
C ALA A 306 3.80 -34.22 23.95
N GLY A 307 3.01 -33.53 24.76
CA GLY A 307 2.78 -32.08 24.63
C GLY A 307 1.54 -31.62 25.39
N VAL A 308 0.71 -30.77 24.79
CA VAL A 308 -0.52 -30.24 25.39
C VAL A 308 -1.71 -30.22 24.41
N ARG A 309 -2.93 -30.25 24.94
CA ARG A 309 -4.18 -30.07 24.20
C ARG A 309 -4.72 -28.67 24.48
N VAL A 310 -5.01 -27.93 23.43
CA VAL A 310 -5.52 -26.57 23.49
C VAL A 310 -6.95 -26.48 22.96
N GLN A 311 -7.73 -25.55 23.48
CA GLN A 311 -9.08 -25.21 23.05
C GLN A 311 -9.07 -23.73 22.69
N VAL A 312 -9.51 -23.40 21.48
CA VAL A 312 -9.47 -22.04 20.95
C VAL A 312 -10.81 -21.35 21.22
N THR A 313 -10.78 -20.15 21.79
CA THR A 313 -11.98 -19.39 22.18
C THR A 313 -12.29 -18.25 21.22
N GLU A 314 -11.27 -17.73 20.53
CA GLU A 314 -11.36 -16.69 19.50
C GLU A 314 -10.55 -17.13 18.28
N ALA A 315 -10.80 -16.59 17.08
CA ALA A 315 -10.00 -16.95 15.92
C ALA A 315 -8.53 -16.55 16.15
N ILE A 316 -7.61 -17.48 15.89
CA ILE A 316 -6.17 -17.29 16.05
C ILE A 316 -5.50 -17.59 14.70
N HIS A 317 -4.56 -16.76 14.28
CA HIS A 317 -3.76 -16.95 13.06
C HIS A 317 -2.32 -17.29 13.43
N GLY A 318 -2.11 -18.51 13.95
CA GLY A 318 -0.80 -19.01 14.36
C GLY A 318 -0.55 -19.05 15.88
N LEU A 319 0.49 -19.79 16.29
CA LEU A 319 0.85 -19.99 17.69
C LEU A 319 2.37 -19.91 17.85
N GLU A 320 2.86 -18.96 18.64
CA GLU A 320 4.24 -19.03 19.15
C GLU A 320 4.28 -19.94 20.38
N CYS A 321 5.25 -20.84 20.42
CA CYS A 321 5.44 -21.82 21.48
C CYS A 321 6.88 -21.75 22.02
N ARG A 322 7.06 -21.86 23.34
CA ARG A 322 8.39 -21.97 23.95
C ARG A 322 8.64 -23.34 24.56
N LEU A 323 9.74 -23.98 24.14
CA LEU A 323 10.17 -25.25 24.71
C LEU A 323 10.46 -25.10 26.19
N SER A 324 9.95 -26.05 26.98
CA SER A 324 10.23 -26.09 28.42
C SER A 324 11.72 -26.35 28.65
N THR A 325 12.33 -25.67 29.62
CA THR A 325 13.78 -25.73 29.90
C THR A 325 14.35 -27.13 30.15
N GLU A 326 13.56 -28.11 30.61
CA GLU A 326 14.03 -29.50 30.79
C GLU A 326 13.65 -30.42 29.60
N THR A 327 13.22 -29.86 28.48
CA THR A 327 12.95 -30.61 27.24
C THR A 327 14.22 -30.65 26.39
N GLU A 328 14.67 -31.86 26.05
CA GLU A 328 15.89 -32.09 25.28
C GLU A 328 15.66 -33.21 24.26
N ASP A 329 16.44 -33.23 23.17
CA ASP A 329 16.44 -34.26 22.14
C ASP A 329 15.11 -34.43 21.35
N VAL A 330 14.20 -33.45 21.39
CA VAL A 330 13.04 -33.38 20.48
C VAL A 330 13.51 -33.01 19.08
N THR A 331 12.81 -33.48 18.04
CA THR A 331 13.20 -33.23 16.64
C THR A 331 12.16 -32.48 15.84
N THR A 332 10.89 -32.69 16.17
CA THR A 332 9.79 -32.14 15.40
C THR A 332 8.63 -31.84 16.34
N ALA A 333 8.11 -30.62 16.26
CA ALA A 333 6.86 -30.20 16.85
C ALA A 333 5.76 -30.31 15.79
N TYR A 334 4.55 -30.70 16.20
CA TYR A 334 3.39 -30.81 15.35
C TYR A 334 2.22 -30.06 15.96
N LEU A 335 1.51 -29.33 15.13
CA LEU A 335 0.17 -28.82 15.40
C LEU A 335 -0.82 -29.76 14.71
N THR A 336 -1.75 -30.34 15.47
CA THR A 336 -2.73 -31.30 14.95
C THR A 336 -4.14 -30.94 15.38
N THR A 337 -5.14 -31.36 14.61
CA THR A 337 -6.54 -31.41 15.06
C THR A 337 -6.67 -32.31 16.30
N ASP A 338 -7.77 -32.22 17.06
CA ASP A 338 -7.99 -33.13 18.20
C ASP A 338 -8.15 -34.61 17.79
N ASN A 339 -8.34 -34.90 16.50
CA ASN A 339 -8.32 -36.28 15.99
C ASN A 339 -6.91 -36.80 15.66
N GLY A 340 -5.90 -35.92 15.66
CA GLY A 340 -4.51 -36.23 15.37
C GLY A 340 -4.12 -36.05 13.90
N ASP A 341 -4.93 -35.37 13.10
CA ASP A 341 -4.55 -34.97 11.74
C ASP A 341 -3.57 -33.80 11.83
N VAL A 342 -2.41 -33.93 11.19
CA VAL A 342 -1.35 -32.90 11.21
C VAL A 342 -1.79 -31.72 10.36
N LEU A 343 -1.89 -30.55 10.99
CA LEU A 343 -2.09 -29.27 10.32
C LEU A 343 -0.73 -28.71 9.88
N GLU A 344 0.23 -28.74 10.80
CA GLU A 344 1.56 -28.16 10.57
C GLU A 344 2.66 -28.93 11.31
N ARG A 345 3.90 -28.80 10.82
CA ARG A 345 5.09 -29.40 11.40
C ARG A 345 6.22 -28.37 11.45
N GLN A 346 6.95 -28.35 12.56
CA GLN A 346 8.10 -27.49 12.77
C GLN A 346 9.33 -28.32 13.18
N THR A 347 10.48 -28.07 12.56
CA THR A 347 11.72 -28.75 12.92
C THR A 347 12.35 -28.03 14.11
N VAL A 348 12.48 -28.73 15.23
CA VAL A 348 12.97 -28.16 16.51
C VAL A 348 14.24 -28.88 17.01
N GLU A 349 14.93 -29.64 16.15
CA GLU A 349 16.12 -30.43 16.53
C GLU A 349 17.31 -29.57 16.98
N THR A 350 17.39 -28.34 16.50
CA THR A 350 18.43 -27.37 16.86
C THR A 350 18.10 -26.56 18.10
N LEU A 351 16.85 -26.66 18.61
CA LEU A 351 16.39 -25.81 19.69
C LEU A 351 16.77 -26.36 21.07
N ASP A 352 17.39 -25.51 21.88
CA ASP A 352 17.63 -25.76 23.29
C ASP A 352 16.37 -25.45 24.14
N GLY A 353 16.29 -26.03 25.34
CA GLY A 353 15.20 -25.75 26.26
C GLY A 353 15.14 -24.27 26.64
N GLY A 354 13.99 -23.64 26.45
CA GLY A 354 13.77 -22.19 26.64
C GLY A 354 13.68 -21.39 25.34
N GLU A 355 14.00 -21.99 24.19
CA GLU A 355 13.87 -21.33 22.88
C GLU A 355 12.43 -21.44 22.32
N THR A 356 12.08 -20.50 21.46
CA THR A 356 10.75 -20.36 20.84
C THR A 356 10.71 -20.90 19.42
N PHE A 357 9.51 -21.24 18.96
CA PHE A 357 9.18 -21.59 17.58
C PHE A 357 7.70 -21.29 17.32
N ALA A 358 7.30 -21.05 16.07
CA ALA A 358 5.93 -20.68 15.74
C ALA A 358 5.25 -21.70 14.80
N PHE A 359 3.92 -21.77 14.90
CA PHE A 359 3.06 -22.34 13.88
C PHE A 359 2.28 -21.22 13.20
N GLU A 360 2.07 -21.28 11.90
CA GLU A 360 1.36 -20.24 11.11
C GLU A 360 -0.10 -20.62 10.82
N SER A 361 -0.49 -21.87 11.08
CA SER A 361 -1.83 -22.37 10.79
C SER A 361 -2.92 -21.65 11.59
N SER A 362 -3.93 -21.15 10.89
CA SER A 362 -5.15 -20.61 11.49
C SER A 362 -5.92 -21.65 12.29
N LEU A 363 -6.44 -21.25 13.44
CA LEU A 363 -7.19 -22.08 14.36
C LEU A 363 -8.58 -21.49 14.60
N ASP A 364 -9.60 -22.28 14.29
CA ASP A 364 -11.00 -21.87 14.42
C ASP A 364 -11.47 -21.78 15.88
N PRO A 365 -12.27 -20.75 16.24
CA PRO A 365 -12.89 -20.63 17.56
C PRO A 365 -13.86 -21.79 17.82
N GLY A 366 -13.84 -22.30 19.05
CA GLY A 366 -14.65 -23.44 19.49
C GLY A 366 -14.05 -24.82 19.17
N GLU A 367 -12.97 -24.88 18.41
CA GLU A 367 -12.28 -26.13 18.08
C GLU A 367 -11.11 -26.44 19.03
N ALA A 368 -10.71 -27.71 19.03
CA ALA A 368 -9.61 -28.20 19.85
C ALA A 368 -8.45 -28.72 19.01
N TYR A 369 -7.25 -28.40 19.47
CA TYR A 369 -6.01 -28.74 18.79
C TYR A 369 -5.00 -29.34 19.77
N ARG A 370 -3.92 -29.89 19.23
CA ARG A 370 -2.83 -30.44 20.04
C ARG A 370 -1.50 -29.95 19.52
N ILE A 371 -0.64 -29.58 20.45
CA ILE A 371 0.74 -29.25 20.18
C ILE A 371 1.57 -30.39 20.77
N VAL A 372 2.22 -31.17 19.91
CA VAL A 372 2.90 -32.40 20.32
C VAL A 372 4.29 -32.52 19.71
N PHE A 373 5.18 -33.21 20.41
CA PHE A 373 6.58 -33.36 20.05
C PHE A 373 6.97 -34.81 19.83
N ASP A 374 7.87 -35.03 18.89
CA ASP A 374 8.45 -36.31 18.54
C ASP A 374 9.97 -36.20 18.37
N ALA A 375 10.67 -37.29 18.62
CA ALA A 375 12.09 -37.49 18.34
C ALA A 375 12.34 -38.51 17.19
N ARG A 376 11.32 -38.72 16.34
CA ARG A 376 11.31 -39.62 15.18
C ARG A 376 11.70 -41.06 15.55
N GLY A 377 11.12 -41.55 16.65
CA GLY A 377 11.38 -42.89 17.18
C GLY A 377 12.71 -43.03 17.95
N ARG A 378 13.39 -41.92 18.25
CA ARG A 378 14.44 -41.86 19.30
C ARG A 378 13.79 -41.59 20.66
N SER A 379 14.50 -41.93 21.73
CA SER A 379 14.12 -41.47 23.07
C SER A 379 14.51 -40.00 23.25
N TYR A 380 13.65 -39.21 23.88
CA TYR A 380 13.90 -37.82 24.21
C TYR A 380 13.57 -37.51 25.69
N VAL A 381 14.01 -36.34 26.17
CA VAL A 381 13.65 -35.81 27.48
C VAL A 381 12.45 -34.90 27.29
N ARG A 382 11.34 -35.19 27.95
CA ARG A 382 10.23 -34.24 28.02
C ARG A 382 10.27 -33.49 29.35
N GLY A 383 10.18 -32.17 29.26
CA GLY A 383 9.88 -31.33 30.41
C GLY A 383 8.53 -31.70 31.03
N ARG A 384 8.41 -31.64 32.35
CA ARG A 384 7.16 -31.94 33.07
C ARG A 384 6.99 -31.02 34.28
N ALA A 385 5.81 -30.40 34.35
CA ALA A 385 5.34 -29.68 35.52
C ALA A 385 3.97 -30.17 35.96
N ALA A 386 3.68 -30.12 37.26
CA ALA A 386 2.31 -30.26 37.73
C ALA A 386 1.50 -29.06 37.26
N ALA A 387 0.32 -29.31 36.70
CA ALA A 387 -0.57 -28.28 36.20
C ALA A 387 -2.00 -28.58 36.68
N ASP A 388 -2.74 -27.52 37.03
CA ASP A 388 -4.16 -27.57 37.32
C ASP A 388 -4.89 -27.03 36.09
N TYR A 389 -5.51 -27.90 35.29
CA TYR A 389 -6.23 -27.50 34.08
C TYR A 389 -7.71 -27.12 34.36
N PRO A 390 -8.32 -26.23 33.54
CA PRO A 390 -7.71 -25.53 32.40
C PRO A 390 -6.76 -24.40 32.85
N ILE A 391 -5.75 -24.12 32.02
CA ILE A 391 -4.97 -22.88 32.09
C ILE A 391 -5.63 -21.93 31.09
N GLU A 392 -6.32 -20.91 31.62
CA GLU A 392 -7.17 -20.00 30.85
C GLU A 392 -6.37 -18.79 30.32
N GLY A 393 -6.58 -18.43 29.06
CA GLY A 393 -6.24 -17.11 28.50
C GLY A 393 -7.34 -16.61 27.56
N ALA A 394 -7.20 -15.40 27.03
CA ALA A 394 -8.28 -14.71 26.30
C ALA A 394 -8.74 -15.45 25.03
N ALA A 395 -7.80 -15.80 24.15
CA ALA A 395 -8.07 -16.44 22.86
C ALA A 395 -7.90 -17.98 22.89
N LEU A 396 -7.33 -18.52 23.96
CA LEU A 396 -6.78 -19.88 24.03
C LEU A 396 -6.86 -20.42 25.46
N GLU A 397 -7.29 -21.67 25.63
CA GLU A 397 -7.22 -22.41 26.89
C GLU A 397 -6.40 -23.72 26.73
N VAL A 398 -5.44 -23.98 27.62
CA VAL A 398 -4.81 -25.31 27.70
C VAL A 398 -5.65 -26.21 28.58
N THR A 399 -6.19 -27.30 28.02
CA THR A 399 -7.16 -28.16 28.71
C THR A 399 -6.54 -29.41 29.34
N HIS A 400 -5.47 -29.94 28.75
CA HIS A 400 -4.83 -31.18 29.20
C HIS A 400 -3.37 -31.25 28.77
N GLY A 401 -2.57 -32.03 29.49
CA GLY A 401 -1.26 -32.48 28.97
C GLY A 401 -1.41 -33.80 28.24
N ILE A 402 -0.49 -34.05 27.31
CA ILE A 402 -0.41 -35.28 26.50
C ILE A 402 0.89 -36.00 26.86
N TYR A 403 0.80 -37.22 27.38
CA TYR A 403 1.98 -37.96 27.88
C TYR A 403 2.32 -39.22 27.08
N GLY A 404 1.67 -39.46 25.94
CA GLY A 404 1.96 -40.61 25.09
C GLY A 404 0.82 -40.89 24.11
N GLY A 405 0.98 -40.45 22.86
CA GLY A 405 -0.03 -40.58 21.81
C GLY A 405 -1.28 -39.79 22.16
N ASN A 406 -2.44 -40.47 22.26
CA ASN A 406 -3.73 -39.83 22.57
C ASN A 406 -4.07 -39.82 24.07
N LEU A 407 -3.11 -40.09 24.96
CA LEU A 407 -3.35 -40.16 26.40
C LEU A 407 -3.30 -38.78 27.06
N LEU A 408 -4.46 -38.26 27.42
CA LEU A 408 -4.64 -37.00 28.15
C LEU A 408 -4.39 -37.15 29.66
N THR A 409 -3.89 -36.11 30.30
CA THR A 409 -3.75 -36.00 31.75
C THR A 409 -4.19 -34.63 32.24
N GLU A 410 -4.97 -34.62 33.33
CA GLU A 410 -5.45 -33.41 34.00
C GLU A 410 -4.47 -32.86 35.04
N SER A 411 -3.32 -33.51 35.26
CA SER A 411 -2.43 -33.18 36.39
C SER A 411 -1.02 -32.73 35.99
N TYR A 412 -0.68 -32.76 34.71
CA TYR A 412 0.67 -32.48 34.23
C TYR A 412 0.65 -31.89 32.82
N ARG A 413 1.53 -30.94 32.54
CA ARG A 413 1.89 -30.51 31.17
C ARG A 413 3.21 -31.13 30.73
N TYR A 414 3.47 -31.13 29.43
CA TYR A 414 4.73 -31.63 28.87
C TYR A 414 5.26 -30.71 27.78
N CYS A 415 6.59 -30.67 27.66
CA CYS A 415 7.37 -30.08 26.57
C CYS A 415 7.30 -28.56 26.36
N LEU A 416 6.26 -27.85 26.82
CA LEU A 416 6.07 -26.41 26.60
C LEU A 416 5.81 -25.65 27.87
N ASP A 417 6.52 -24.54 28.11
CA ASP A 417 6.26 -23.65 29.25
C ASP A 417 5.57 -22.32 28.89
N ARG A 418 5.48 -21.97 27.61
CA ARG A 418 4.74 -20.79 27.13
C ARG A 418 4.06 -21.06 25.78
N ILE A 419 2.85 -20.52 25.60
CA ILE A 419 2.15 -20.45 24.30
C ILE A 419 1.60 -19.03 24.14
N VAL A 420 1.81 -18.41 22.99
CA VAL A 420 1.27 -17.09 22.65
C VAL A 420 0.43 -17.22 21.38
N PRO A 421 -0.89 -16.93 21.43
CA PRO A 421 -1.72 -16.92 20.24
C PRO A 421 -1.40 -15.69 19.39
N GLN A 422 -1.21 -15.87 18.08
CA GLN A 422 -1.09 -14.76 17.14
C GLN A 422 -2.51 -14.33 16.74
N GLN A 423 -2.97 -13.17 17.21
CA GLN A 423 -4.24 -12.63 16.74
C GLN A 423 -3.99 -11.97 15.38
N THR A 424 -4.87 -12.23 14.41
CA THR A 424 -4.99 -11.34 13.27
C THR A 424 -5.28 -9.96 13.83
N SER A 425 -4.34 -9.02 13.68
CA SER A 425 -4.71 -7.64 13.49
C SER A 425 -5.74 -7.68 12.37
N VAL A 426 -7.01 -7.53 12.72
CA VAL A 426 -8.01 -7.20 11.72
C VAL A 426 -7.47 -5.91 11.13
N VAL A 427 -6.94 -6.00 9.91
CA VAL A 427 -6.72 -4.83 9.08
C VAL A 427 -8.10 -4.23 8.93
N THR A 428 -8.40 -3.25 9.77
CA THR A 428 -9.40 -2.25 9.46
C THR A 428 -8.94 -1.68 8.11
N PRO A 429 -9.75 -1.76 7.05
CA PRO A 429 -9.44 -0.98 5.86
C PRO A 429 -9.35 0.48 6.32
N ASP A 430 -8.31 1.16 5.89
CA ASP A 430 -7.97 2.55 6.20
C ASP A 430 -7.32 2.77 7.57
N ALA A 431 -5.99 2.57 7.64
CA ALA A 431 -5.16 3.40 8.52
C ALA A 431 -5.09 4.78 7.85
N PRO A 432 -5.47 5.88 8.53
CA PRO A 432 -5.37 7.21 7.97
C PRO A 432 -3.90 7.56 7.71
N ASP A 433 -3.65 8.26 6.60
CA ASP A 433 -2.36 8.81 6.22
C ASP A 433 -1.67 9.49 7.41
N MET A 434 -0.35 9.33 7.52
CA MET A 434 0.44 9.86 8.62
C MET A 434 0.27 11.38 8.71
N THR A 435 -0.24 11.87 9.85
CA THR A 435 -0.28 13.29 10.17
C THR A 435 1.12 13.76 10.59
N ASP A 436 1.60 14.86 10.03
CA ASP A 436 2.91 15.44 10.38
C ASP A 436 2.76 16.32 11.62
N LEU A 437 3.61 16.09 12.62
CA LEU A 437 3.51 16.67 13.95
C LEU A 437 4.71 17.55 14.30
N LEU A 438 4.44 18.84 14.54
CA LEU A 438 5.39 19.80 15.09
C LEU A 438 5.19 19.98 16.61
N ASP A 439 6.00 19.27 17.40
CA ASP A 439 6.07 19.46 18.87
C ASP A 439 6.95 20.67 19.23
N LEU A 440 6.36 21.63 19.95
CA LEU A 440 7.02 22.86 20.41
C LEU A 440 7.51 22.75 21.87
N GLY A 441 7.43 21.56 22.47
CA GLY A 441 7.90 21.19 23.79
C GLY A 441 6.97 21.64 24.93
N PRO A 442 6.98 20.97 26.10
CA PRO A 442 6.12 21.27 27.25
C PRO A 442 6.52 22.56 27.98
N ASP A 443 5.65 23.08 28.85
CA ASP A 443 5.89 24.35 29.56
C ASP A 443 7.00 24.29 30.61
N ASP A 444 7.94 25.24 30.56
CA ASP A 444 8.93 25.46 31.63
C ASP A 444 8.39 26.39 32.74
N GLU A 445 7.60 27.39 32.36
CA GLU A 445 7.09 28.42 33.26
C GLU A 445 5.70 28.94 32.86
N ALA A 446 4.79 29.04 33.84
CA ALA A 446 3.56 29.82 33.69
C ALA A 446 3.82 31.32 33.88
N GLN A 447 3.35 32.16 32.97
CA GLN A 447 3.45 33.62 33.07
C GLN A 447 2.07 34.27 33.05
N SER A 448 1.74 35.05 34.10
CA SER A 448 0.44 35.73 34.25
C SER A 448 0.49 37.23 33.96
N GLY A 449 -0.63 37.82 33.52
CA GLY A 449 -0.86 39.26 33.46
C GLY A 449 -0.74 39.88 32.07
N PHE A 450 -0.93 39.08 31.02
CA PHE A 450 -0.90 39.51 29.62
C PHE A 450 -2.29 39.88 29.14
N THR A 451 -2.40 40.89 28.27
CA THR A 451 -3.68 41.41 27.76
C THR A 451 -3.64 41.59 26.23
N SER A 452 -2.75 40.88 25.56
CA SER A 452 -2.45 41.01 24.13
C SER A 452 -1.96 39.66 23.61
N TRP A 453 -2.08 39.43 22.30
CA TRP A 453 -1.78 38.15 21.65
C TRP A 453 -0.37 37.62 21.95
N SER A 454 -0.28 36.30 22.08
CA SER A 454 0.96 35.52 22.01
C SER A 454 0.73 34.17 21.34
N GLY A 455 1.79 33.58 20.81
CA GLY A 455 1.69 32.39 19.97
C GLY A 455 3.00 32.06 19.28
N VAL A 456 2.92 31.37 18.13
CA VAL A 456 4.07 30.90 17.36
C VAL A 456 3.88 31.18 15.86
N ARG A 457 4.98 31.47 15.17
CA ARG A 457 5.05 31.57 13.70
C ARG A 457 5.50 30.24 13.12
N VAL A 458 4.74 29.73 12.16
CA VAL A 458 5.08 28.53 11.38
C VAL A 458 5.20 28.90 9.90
N GLU A 459 6.24 28.40 9.24
CA GLU A 459 6.36 28.39 7.77
C GLU A 459 6.03 26.99 7.27
N LEU A 460 5.31 26.87 6.17
CA LEU A 460 4.97 25.57 5.60
C LEU A 460 5.96 25.17 4.51
N THR A 461 6.39 23.92 4.54
CA THR A 461 7.22 23.31 3.48
C THR A 461 6.36 22.66 2.40
N ASP A 462 5.15 22.21 2.77
CA ASP A 462 4.14 21.62 1.90
C ASP A 462 2.76 22.26 2.14
N PRO A 463 1.82 22.21 1.18
CA PRO A 463 0.46 22.71 1.41
C PRO A 463 -0.26 21.80 2.40
N VAL A 464 -1.03 22.38 3.34
CA VAL A 464 -1.74 21.60 4.37
C VAL A 464 -3.23 21.96 4.43
N HIS A 465 -4.09 20.95 4.61
CA HIS A 465 -5.55 21.10 4.67
C HIS A 465 -6.04 21.36 6.10
N GLY A 466 -5.46 22.37 6.73
CA GLY A 466 -5.73 22.74 8.10
C GLY A 466 -4.68 22.22 9.09
N ILE A 467 -4.75 22.76 10.30
CA ILE A 467 -3.83 22.46 11.39
C ILE A 467 -4.60 22.21 12.69
N GLN A 468 -4.22 21.16 13.40
CA GLN A 468 -4.63 20.92 14.78
C GLN A 468 -3.57 21.49 15.72
N CYS A 469 -3.99 22.26 16.72
CA CYS A 469 -3.09 22.89 17.69
C CYS A 469 -3.47 22.42 19.10
N ARG A 470 -2.49 22.27 20.00
CA ARG A 470 -2.74 21.99 21.42
C ARG A 470 -2.46 23.20 22.29
N LEU A 471 -3.40 23.54 23.18
CA LEU A 471 -3.16 24.56 24.20
C LEU A 471 -2.13 24.05 25.19
N SER A 472 -1.13 24.87 25.45
CA SER A 472 -0.09 24.54 26.41
C SER A 472 -0.62 24.45 27.84
N ASP A 473 -0.09 23.50 28.63
CA ASP A 473 -0.53 23.10 29.98
C ASP A 473 -0.74 24.23 31.02
N GLU A 474 -0.12 25.40 30.84
CA GLU A 474 -0.25 26.55 31.76
C GLU A 474 -0.94 27.77 31.11
N THR A 475 -1.85 27.54 30.15
CA THR A 475 -2.52 28.60 29.37
C THR A 475 -4.02 28.70 29.67
N ASP A 476 -4.51 29.90 30.02
CA ASP A 476 -5.93 30.21 30.28
C ASP A 476 -6.50 31.30 29.33
N VAL A 477 -6.49 30.99 28.03
CA VAL A 477 -6.97 31.86 26.94
C VAL A 477 -8.44 31.61 26.62
N THR A 478 -9.10 32.55 25.94
CA THR A 478 -10.51 32.38 25.50
C THR A 478 -10.64 32.24 23.99
N THR A 479 -9.66 32.73 23.24
CA THR A 479 -9.75 32.83 21.78
C THR A 479 -8.41 32.47 21.14
N ALA A 480 -8.45 31.65 20.09
CA ALA A 480 -7.32 31.35 19.23
C ALA A 480 -7.57 31.93 17.82
N TYR A 481 -6.50 32.34 17.14
CA TYR A 481 -6.51 32.92 15.80
C TYR A 481 -5.43 32.28 14.94
N LEU A 482 -5.78 32.05 13.68
CA LEU A 482 -4.83 31.77 12.61
C LEU A 482 -4.74 33.02 11.73
N THR A 483 -3.53 33.52 11.48
CA THR A 483 -3.33 34.70 10.63
C THR A 483 -2.24 34.47 9.59
N ASP A 484 -2.35 35.14 8.44
CA ASP A 484 -1.23 35.23 7.49
C ASP A 484 -0.06 36.04 8.07
N ASP A 485 1.11 36.02 7.42
CA ASP A 485 2.30 36.77 7.87
C ASP A 485 2.12 38.31 7.86
N SER A 486 1.06 38.80 7.20
CA SER A 486 0.68 40.23 7.20
C SER A 486 -0.22 40.61 8.39
N GLY A 487 -0.67 39.63 9.19
CA GLY A 487 -1.55 39.80 10.34
C GLY A 487 -3.03 39.87 9.99
N ASN A 488 -3.44 39.43 8.80
CA ASN A 488 -4.85 39.23 8.48
C ASN A 488 -5.33 37.93 9.11
N VAL A 489 -6.40 37.99 9.90
CA VAL A 489 -7.03 36.80 10.49
C VAL A 489 -7.67 35.99 9.37
N LEU A 490 -7.18 34.77 9.20
CA LEU A 490 -7.75 33.75 8.30
C LEU A 490 -8.91 33.06 9.03
N SER A 491 -8.67 32.64 10.28
CA SER A 491 -9.66 31.94 11.10
C SER A 491 -9.54 32.26 12.58
N GLN A 492 -10.64 32.05 13.30
CA GLN A 492 -10.80 32.37 14.71
C GLN A 492 -11.62 31.27 15.39
N GLN A 493 -11.11 30.73 16.49
CA GLN A 493 -11.76 29.69 17.28
C GLN A 493 -11.96 30.15 18.74
N SER A 494 -13.13 29.86 19.30
CA SER A 494 -13.33 29.97 20.75
C SER A 494 -12.68 28.76 21.41
N VAL A 495 -11.79 29.02 22.38
CA VAL A 495 -11.12 27.98 23.18
C VAL A 495 -11.41 28.16 24.67
N ALA A 496 -12.41 28.98 25.02
CA ALA A 496 -12.75 29.32 26.40
C ALA A 496 -13.25 28.13 27.24
N ASP A 497 -13.77 27.10 26.58
CA ASP A 497 -14.24 25.87 27.20
C ASP A 497 -13.18 24.76 27.20
N LEU A 498 -12.00 25.02 26.60
CA LEU A 498 -10.91 24.08 26.59
C LEU A 498 -10.06 24.22 27.85
N ASP A 499 -9.80 23.10 28.50
CA ASP A 499 -8.79 23.01 29.55
C ASP A 499 -7.38 23.03 28.90
N SER A 500 -6.38 23.45 29.68
CA SER A 500 -4.99 23.38 29.25
C SER A 500 -4.58 21.95 28.88
N GLY A 501 -3.88 21.76 27.77
CA GLY A 501 -3.53 20.45 27.21
C GLY A 501 -4.55 19.91 26.20
N GLU A 502 -5.70 20.57 26.01
CA GLU A 502 -6.68 20.19 25.00
C GLU A 502 -6.37 20.79 23.62
N THR A 503 -6.85 20.13 22.57
CA THR A 503 -6.62 20.51 21.17
C THR A 503 -7.76 21.34 20.59
N PHE A 504 -7.43 22.16 19.60
CA PHE A 504 -8.36 22.93 18.77
C PHE A 504 -7.87 22.93 17.33
N VAL A 505 -8.77 23.15 16.38
CA VAL A 505 -8.48 22.94 14.95
C VAL A 505 -8.78 24.21 14.15
N PHE A 506 -7.90 24.50 13.18
CA PHE A 506 -8.17 25.41 12.07
C PHE A 506 -8.24 24.60 10.78
N ASP A 507 -9.40 24.53 10.15
CA ASP A 507 -9.64 23.77 8.91
C ASP A 507 -9.28 24.57 7.64
N ASP A 508 -8.46 25.62 7.76
CA ASP A 508 -8.08 26.49 6.64
C ASP A 508 -7.02 25.83 5.77
N VAL A 509 -7.21 25.84 4.44
CA VAL A 509 -6.17 25.41 3.49
C VAL A 509 -5.04 26.43 3.49
N LEU A 510 -3.83 25.98 3.79
CA LEU A 510 -2.64 26.80 3.87
C LEU A 510 -1.66 26.40 2.76
N ALA A 511 -1.09 27.40 2.09
CA ALA A 511 -0.22 27.20 0.95
C ALA A 511 1.23 26.90 1.36
N ASP A 512 1.93 26.13 0.53
CA ASP A 512 3.36 25.87 0.68
C ASP A 512 4.20 27.14 0.55
N GLY A 513 5.33 27.18 1.27
CA GLY A 513 6.26 28.31 1.26
C GLY A 513 5.71 29.61 1.86
N GLU A 514 4.49 29.61 2.40
CA GLU A 514 3.91 30.73 3.13
C GLU A 514 4.12 30.59 4.65
N ALA A 515 3.93 31.71 5.37
CA ALA A 515 4.09 31.77 6.81
C ALA A 515 2.81 32.22 7.49
N TYR A 516 2.49 31.56 8.59
CA TYR A 516 1.27 31.74 9.35
C TYR A 516 1.58 31.93 10.83
N TRP A 517 0.66 32.58 11.54
CA TRP A 517 0.72 32.76 12.98
C TRP A 517 -0.44 32.05 13.64
N VAL A 518 -0.12 31.18 14.61
CA VAL A 518 -1.09 30.63 15.56
C VAL A 518 -1.00 31.48 16.82
N LEU A 519 -2.07 32.24 17.11
CA LEU A 519 -2.11 33.24 18.19
C LEU A 519 -3.24 32.93 19.18
N CYS A 520 -3.02 33.21 20.46
CA CYS A 520 -4.04 33.11 21.50
C CYS A 520 -4.22 34.44 22.24
N ASP A 521 -5.46 34.73 22.67
CA ASP A 521 -5.87 35.90 23.47
C ASP A 521 -6.93 35.57 24.52
N SER A 522 -7.17 36.51 25.41
CA SER A 522 -8.32 36.53 26.32
C SER A 522 -9.21 37.77 26.09
N ASP A 523 -9.35 38.19 24.83
CA ASP A 523 -10.17 39.32 24.37
C ASP A 523 -9.97 40.63 25.17
N GLY A 524 -8.73 40.89 25.58
CA GLY A 524 -8.32 42.08 26.35
C GLY A 524 -8.47 41.98 27.87
N GLU A 525 -8.90 40.85 28.41
CA GLU A 525 -8.73 40.49 29.83
C GLU A 525 -7.31 39.97 30.09
N SER A 526 -6.94 39.86 31.36
CA SER A 526 -5.61 39.35 31.73
C SER A 526 -5.59 37.83 31.76
N TYR A 527 -4.67 37.21 31.04
CA TYR A 527 -4.47 35.76 31.04
C TYR A 527 -3.05 35.36 31.46
N THR A 528 -2.91 34.07 31.70
CA THR A 528 -1.77 33.24 32.01
C THR A 528 -1.47 32.39 30.78
N ARG A 529 -0.20 32.27 30.44
CA ARG A 529 0.24 31.43 29.34
C ARG A 529 1.42 30.56 29.73
N GLY A 530 1.48 29.44 29.05
CA GLY A 530 2.66 28.62 28.94
C GLY A 530 3.83 29.33 28.26
N ARG A 531 5.04 28.96 28.68
CA ARG A 531 6.31 29.41 28.11
C ARG A 531 7.35 28.30 28.29
N ALA A 532 8.02 27.96 27.19
CA ALA A 532 9.18 27.08 27.18
C ALA A 532 10.35 27.75 26.44
N GLU A 533 11.58 27.53 26.92
CA GLU A 533 12.78 27.88 26.16
C GLU A 533 12.92 26.93 24.98
N VAL A 534 13.00 27.47 23.77
CA VAL A 534 13.13 26.69 22.54
C VAL A 534 14.24 27.26 21.68
N GLU A 535 14.98 26.40 20.99
CA GLU A 535 15.97 26.80 20.00
C GLU A 535 15.31 26.79 18.62
N TYR A 536 14.81 27.95 18.16
CA TYR A 536 14.28 28.07 16.81
C TYR A 536 15.39 28.02 15.73
N PRO A 537 15.14 27.46 14.54
CA PRO A 537 13.87 26.88 14.10
C PRO A 537 13.60 25.48 14.70
N ILE A 538 12.33 25.13 14.87
CA ILE A 538 11.87 23.76 15.13
C ILE A 538 11.21 23.28 13.85
N GLU A 539 11.60 22.12 13.34
CA GLU A 539 11.22 21.61 12.03
C GLU A 539 10.52 20.25 12.19
N SER A 540 9.50 20.04 11.36
CA SER A 540 8.89 18.75 11.02
C SER A 540 8.84 18.64 9.49
N ASP A 541 8.22 17.62 8.92
CA ASP A 541 8.23 17.42 7.47
C ASP A 541 7.48 18.53 6.71
N SER A 542 6.37 19.01 7.28
CA SER A 542 5.46 20.02 6.70
C SER A 542 5.56 21.40 7.37
N PHE A 543 6.20 21.53 8.54
CA PHE A 543 6.28 22.79 9.28
C PHE A 543 7.69 23.22 9.70
N VAL A 544 7.94 24.52 9.68
CA VAL A 544 9.11 25.17 10.28
C VAL A 544 8.65 26.28 11.23
N ALA A 545 8.63 26.01 12.54
CA ALA A 545 8.42 27.06 13.53
C ALA A 545 9.66 27.95 13.66
N THR A 546 9.51 29.24 13.42
CA THR A 546 10.65 30.16 13.32
C THR A 546 10.79 31.11 14.51
N HIS A 547 9.68 31.53 15.13
CA HIS A 547 9.67 32.52 16.22
C HIS A 547 8.44 32.37 17.11
N GLY A 548 8.56 32.74 18.38
CA GLY A 548 7.41 32.92 19.28
C GLY A 548 7.02 34.40 19.40
N ILE A 549 5.73 34.72 19.51
CA ILE A 549 5.26 36.05 19.89
C ILE A 549 5.15 36.16 21.40
N TYR A 550 5.99 37.00 22.00
CA TYR A 550 5.92 37.30 23.43
C TYR A 550 4.82 38.28 23.79
N THR A 551 4.56 39.38 23.06
CA THR A 551 3.42 40.27 23.37
C THR A 551 3.14 41.20 22.20
N GLY A 552 1.95 41.11 21.60
CA GLY A 552 1.59 41.95 20.45
C GLY A 552 2.55 41.70 19.28
N GLU A 553 3.31 42.71 18.85
CA GLU A 553 4.29 42.57 17.75
C GLU A 553 5.71 42.16 18.22
N SER A 554 5.90 41.82 19.50
CA SER A 554 7.24 41.52 20.04
C SER A 554 7.60 40.05 19.85
N LEU A 555 8.55 39.79 18.96
CA LEU A 555 9.06 38.45 18.65
C LEU A 555 10.11 37.98 19.67
N SER A 556 10.23 36.66 19.79
CA SER A 556 11.16 35.95 20.64
C SER A 556 11.81 34.81 19.84
N ASP A 557 13.13 34.87 19.72
CA ASP A 557 13.94 33.87 19.00
C ASP A 557 14.34 32.70 19.92
N SER A 558 13.81 32.64 21.15
CA SER A 558 14.27 31.65 22.16
C SER A 558 13.16 31.11 23.05
N TYR A 559 11.89 31.45 22.77
CA TYR A 559 10.77 31.03 23.60
C TYR A 559 9.51 30.93 22.76
N ARG A 560 8.76 29.85 22.96
CA ARG A 560 7.39 29.65 22.45
C ARG A 560 6.36 30.03 23.51
N TYR A 561 5.12 30.27 23.08
CA TYR A 561 4.04 30.75 23.96
C TYR A 561 2.68 30.17 23.55
N CYS A 562 1.85 29.86 24.54
CA CYS A 562 0.43 29.44 24.43
C CYS A 562 0.11 28.10 23.74
N VAL A 563 0.89 27.69 22.75
CA VAL A 563 0.71 26.44 22.01
C VAL A 563 1.96 25.60 22.18
N ASP A 564 1.80 24.31 22.45
CA ASP A 564 2.91 23.36 22.61
C ASP A 564 2.94 22.28 21.52
N GLN A 565 1.91 22.19 20.68
CA GLN A 565 1.81 21.21 19.60
C GLN A 565 1.07 21.79 18.39
N ILE A 566 1.56 21.55 17.17
CA ILE A 566 0.87 21.86 15.90
C ILE A 566 0.99 20.63 14.99
N GLU A 567 -0.11 20.16 14.42
CA GLU A 567 -0.17 18.93 13.61
C GLU A 567 -0.92 19.21 12.30
N THR A 568 -0.48 18.61 11.18
CA THR A 568 -1.19 18.69 9.91
C THR A 568 -2.46 17.87 9.96
N LEU A 569 -3.50 18.34 9.27
CA LEU A 569 -4.62 17.49 8.90
C LEU A 569 -4.34 16.96 7.49
N GLN A 570 -3.63 15.84 7.36
CA GLN A 570 -3.52 15.09 6.10
C GLN A 570 -4.41 13.83 6.15
N GLY A 571 -4.98 13.43 5.01
CA GLY A 571 -5.90 12.28 4.93
C GLY A 571 -7.40 12.59 5.07
N ARG A 572 -7.83 13.84 4.85
CA ARG A 572 -9.26 14.20 4.69
C ARG A 572 -9.61 14.71 3.30
N ASP A 573 -8.95 14.17 2.27
CA ASP A 573 -9.18 14.55 0.88
C ASP A 573 -10.62 14.31 0.38
N ASP A 574 -11.47 13.61 1.15
CA ASP A 574 -12.87 13.37 0.79
C ASP A 574 -13.90 13.88 1.82
N VAL A 575 -13.56 14.80 2.74
CA VAL A 575 -14.52 15.20 3.79
C VAL A 575 -14.62 16.70 4.03
N ASP A 576 -15.19 17.39 3.04
CA ASP A 576 -15.53 18.80 3.11
C ASP A 576 -16.48 19.11 4.29
N THR A 577 -15.96 19.94 5.20
CA THR A 577 -16.57 20.28 6.48
C THR A 577 -16.90 21.75 6.53
N LEU A 578 -18.19 22.08 6.53
CA LEU A 578 -18.70 23.43 6.68
C LEU A 578 -18.89 23.79 8.16
N SER A 579 -17.98 24.60 8.69
CA SER A 579 -18.13 25.20 10.03
C SER A 579 -19.10 26.38 10.00
N LEU A 580 -20.08 26.39 10.89
CA LEU A 580 -21.09 27.45 11.03
C LEU A 580 -20.83 28.35 12.26
N GLY A 581 -19.65 28.25 12.87
CA GLY A 581 -19.21 29.01 14.05
C GLY A 581 -19.80 28.54 15.38
N SER A 582 -19.11 28.80 16.49
CA SER A 582 -19.52 28.43 17.86
C SER A 582 -20.65 29.31 18.40
N ASP A 583 -21.33 28.91 19.48
CA ASP A 583 -22.47 29.67 20.03
C ASP A 583 -22.07 30.99 20.69
N GLU A 584 -22.78 32.08 20.37
CA GLU A 584 -22.71 33.34 21.10
C GLU A 584 -23.81 33.46 22.18
N GLU A 585 -24.98 32.84 21.93
CA GLU A 585 -26.13 32.92 22.82
C GLU A 585 -26.96 31.60 22.87
N ALA A 586 -27.25 31.09 24.07
CA ALA A 586 -28.29 30.09 24.29
C ALA A 586 -29.70 30.71 24.33
N GLN A 587 -30.65 30.13 23.60
CA GLN A 587 -32.06 30.54 23.64
C GLN A 587 -32.97 29.40 24.10
N SER A 588 -33.64 29.56 25.26
CA SER A 588 -34.56 28.55 25.82
C SER A 588 -36.04 28.78 25.46
N GLY A 589 -36.85 27.71 25.43
CA GLY A 589 -38.31 27.76 25.40
C GLY A 589 -38.93 27.56 24.02
N PHE A 590 -38.20 26.93 23.10
CA PHE A 590 -38.64 26.69 21.72
C PHE A 590 -39.40 25.39 21.61
N THR A 591 -40.49 25.38 20.85
CA THR A 591 -41.36 24.21 20.67
C THR A 591 -41.58 23.89 19.19
N SER A 592 -40.75 24.43 18.31
CA SER A 592 -40.87 24.32 16.85
C SER A 592 -39.48 24.11 16.25
N TRP A 593 -39.42 23.61 15.02
CA TRP A 593 -38.16 23.29 14.33
C TRP A 593 -37.23 24.50 14.21
N SER A 594 -35.94 24.22 14.34
CA SER A 594 -34.84 25.18 14.22
C SER A 594 -33.63 24.48 13.63
N GLY A 595 -32.81 25.16 12.85
CA GLY A 595 -31.71 24.52 12.14
C GLY A 595 -31.11 25.38 11.03
N VAL A 596 -30.64 24.76 9.96
CA VAL A 596 -29.88 25.41 8.87
C VAL A 596 -30.31 24.86 7.50
N ARG A 597 -30.28 25.71 6.47
CA ARG A 597 -30.46 25.33 5.07
C ARG A 597 -29.11 25.15 4.40
N VAL A 598 -28.91 24.03 3.72
CA VAL A 598 -27.73 23.76 2.91
C VAL A 598 -28.11 23.53 1.45
N GLU A 599 -27.23 23.90 0.55
CA GLU A 599 -27.25 23.59 -0.88
C GLU A 599 -26.01 22.75 -1.19
N ILE A 600 -26.21 21.64 -1.88
CA ILE A 600 -25.16 20.63 -2.13
C ILE A 600 -24.53 20.94 -3.48
N THR A 601 -23.23 21.23 -3.53
CA THR A 601 -22.50 21.56 -4.78
C THR A 601 -21.87 20.34 -5.42
N GLU A 602 -21.72 19.24 -4.67
CA GLU A 602 -21.22 17.94 -5.14
C GLU A 602 -22.01 16.78 -4.52
N ALA A 603 -22.17 15.65 -5.22
CA ALA A 603 -23.03 14.57 -4.75
C ALA A 603 -22.49 13.99 -3.43
N ALA A 604 -23.35 13.84 -2.42
CA ALA A 604 -22.96 13.30 -1.11
C ALA A 604 -23.85 12.11 -0.73
N HIS A 605 -23.28 11.09 -0.09
CA HIS A 605 -24.03 9.93 0.41
C HIS A 605 -24.84 10.26 1.67
N GLY A 606 -24.38 11.24 2.43
CA GLY A 606 -25.02 11.67 3.66
C GLY A 606 -24.43 12.96 4.22
N LEU A 607 -24.93 13.36 5.38
CA LEU A 607 -24.40 14.48 6.15
C LEU A 607 -24.12 14.04 7.58
N GLN A 608 -22.88 14.22 8.02
CA GLN A 608 -22.54 14.22 9.42
C GLN A 608 -22.72 15.64 9.97
N CYS A 609 -23.49 15.79 11.05
CA CYS A 609 -23.83 17.07 11.64
C CYS A 609 -23.40 17.07 13.12
N ARG A 610 -22.96 18.22 13.63
CA ARG A 610 -22.67 18.39 15.06
C ARG A 610 -23.70 19.27 15.73
N LEU A 611 -24.21 18.82 16.88
CA LEU A 611 -25.08 19.64 17.71
C LEU A 611 -24.28 20.79 18.31
N SER A 612 -24.83 22.00 18.21
CA SER A 612 -24.23 23.18 18.81
C SER A 612 -24.20 23.10 20.33
N ALA A 613 -23.13 23.57 20.96
CA ALA A 613 -22.83 23.45 22.39
C ALA A 613 -23.96 23.89 23.36
N ASP A 614 -24.86 24.80 22.96
CA ASP A 614 -25.99 25.25 23.76
C ASP A 614 -27.36 24.64 23.33
N THR A 615 -27.37 23.43 22.77
CA THR A 615 -28.58 22.80 22.19
C THR A 615 -29.00 21.49 22.91
N ASP A 616 -30.24 21.42 23.44
CA ASP A 616 -30.80 20.24 24.14
C ASP A 616 -32.02 19.64 23.40
N VAL A 617 -31.81 19.24 22.16
CA VAL A 617 -32.84 18.65 21.27
C VAL A 617 -32.97 17.15 21.46
N THR A 618 -34.09 16.56 21.03
CA THR A 618 -34.31 15.11 21.12
C THR A 618 -34.36 14.42 19.76
N THR A 619 -34.65 15.17 18.70
CA THR A 619 -34.78 14.64 17.35
C THR A 619 -34.19 15.60 16.32
N ALA A 620 -33.45 15.06 15.37
CA ALA A 620 -32.95 15.76 14.18
C ALA A 620 -33.63 15.20 12.92
N TYR A 621 -33.86 16.04 11.93
CA TYR A 621 -34.49 15.73 10.66
C TYR A 621 -33.70 16.32 9.51
N LEU A 622 -33.60 15.57 8.42
CA LEU A 622 -33.17 16.05 7.13
C LEU A 622 -34.39 16.11 6.20
N THR A 623 -34.64 17.25 5.58
CA THR A 623 -35.79 17.44 4.67
C THR A 623 -35.40 18.04 3.34
N ASP A 624 -36.11 17.72 2.27
CA ASP A 624 -35.95 18.42 0.98
C ASP A 624 -36.44 19.89 1.06
N ASP A 625 -36.16 20.71 0.04
CA ASP A 625 -36.58 22.12 -0.01
C ASP A 625 -38.12 22.29 0.05
N ALA A 626 -38.90 21.23 -0.22
CA ALA A 626 -40.36 21.22 -0.11
C ALA A 626 -40.87 20.87 1.31
N GLY A 627 -39.99 20.50 2.23
CA GLY A 627 -40.28 20.14 3.63
C GLY A 627 -40.69 18.68 3.83
N ASN A 628 -40.42 17.79 2.87
CA ASN A 628 -40.60 16.35 3.05
C ASN A 628 -39.42 15.80 3.84
N VAL A 629 -39.70 15.09 4.94
CA VAL A 629 -38.66 14.42 5.74
C VAL A 629 -38.06 13.27 4.93
N LEU A 630 -36.77 13.37 4.65
CA LEU A 630 -35.97 12.35 3.96
C LEU A 630 -35.37 11.38 4.99
N SER A 631 -34.89 11.91 6.12
CA SER A 631 -34.32 11.13 7.22
C SER A 631 -34.62 11.76 8.58
N GLN A 632 -34.64 10.92 9.61
CA GLN A 632 -34.93 11.32 10.99
C GLN A 632 -34.02 10.52 11.94
N GLN A 633 -33.33 11.22 12.83
CA GLN A 633 -32.44 10.64 13.82
C GLN A 633 -32.86 11.04 15.23
N SER A 634 -32.80 10.09 16.16
CA SER A 634 -32.92 10.42 17.58
C SER A 634 -31.56 10.90 18.07
N VAL A 635 -31.55 12.07 18.70
CA VAL A 635 -30.35 12.70 19.28
C VAL A 635 -30.55 12.97 20.77
N ALA A 636 -31.55 12.33 21.39
CA ALA A 636 -31.93 12.56 22.78
C ALA A 636 -30.89 12.07 23.80
N ASP A 637 -30.06 11.11 23.37
CA ASP A 637 -28.97 10.56 24.17
C ASP A 637 -27.61 11.23 23.84
N LEU A 638 -27.61 12.24 22.96
CA LEU A 638 -26.40 12.99 22.62
C LEU A 638 -26.26 14.23 23.49
N ASP A 639 -25.05 14.46 23.98
CA ASP A 639 -24.68 15.69 24.67
C ASP A 639 -24.41 16.82 23.63
N PRO A 640 -24.57 18.10 24.01
CA PRO A 640 -24.21 19.21 23.13
C PRO A 640 -22.74 19.12 22.69
N GLY A 641 -22.45 19.38 21.41
CA GLY A 641 -21.13 19.19 20.82
C GLY A 641 -20.90 17.79 20.20
N GLU A 642 -21.80 16.83 20.41
CA GLU A 642 -21.69 15.51 19.77
C GLU A 642 -22.25 15.49 18.35
N THR A 643 -21.73 14.56 17.54
CA THR A 643 -22.09 14.38 16.13
C THR A 643 -23.15 13.32 15.91
N PHE A 644 -23.94 13.49 14.86
CA PHE A 644 -24.91 12.51 14.37
C PHE A 644 -24.93 12.51 12.85
N MET A 645 -25.44 11.44 12.23
CA MET A 645 -25.35 11.25 10.78
C MET A 645 -26.72 11.06 10.13
N PHE A 646 -26.95 11.73 9.01
CA PHE A 646 -27.99 11.40 8.05
C PHE A 646 -27.39 10.60 6.92
N ASP A 647 -27.71 9.31 6.89
CA ASP A 647 -27.34 8.40 5.81
C ASP A 647 -28.41 8.47 4.72
N THR A 648 -28.32 9.46 3.84
CA THR A 648 -29.33 9.76 2.82
C THR A 648 -28.67 10.49 1.67
N GLY A 649 -28.68 9.85 0.49
CA GLY A 649 -28.08 10.41 -0.72
C GLY A 649 -28.64 11.78 -1.09
N LEU A 650 -27.74 12.71 -1.39
CA LEU A 650 -28.01 14.11 -1.70
C LEU A 650 -27.52 14.47 -3.10
N GLY A 651 -28.41 15.07 -3.89
CA GLY A 651 -28.15 15.44 -5.27
C GLY A 651 -27.44 16.78 -5.41
N VAL A 652 -26.55 16.86 -6.41
CA VAL A 652 -25.88 18.10 -6.84
C VAL A 652 -26.90 19.16 -7.24
N GLY A 653 -26.74 20.37 -6.69
CA GLY A 653 -27.59 21.53 -6.92
C GLY A 653 -28.95 21.47 -6.23
N GLU A 654 -29.17 20.49 -5.36
CA GLU A 654 -30.37 20.41 -4.51
C GLU A 654 -30.13 21.07 -3.16
N ALA A 655 -31.23 21.51 -2.54
CA ALA A 655 -31.20 22.14 -1.23
C ALA A 655 -32.00 21.35 -0.20
N TYR A 656 -31.43 21.30 0.99
CA TYR A 656 -31.93 20.52 2.11
C TYR A 656 -31.97 21.37 3.38
N TRP A 657 -32.82 20.95 4.31
CA TRP A 657 -32.91 21.53 5.64
C TRP A 657 -32.48 20.50 6.66
N ILE A 658 -31.54 20.88 7.52
CA ILE A 658 -31.20 20.15 8.73
C ILE A 658 -31.95 20.83 9.87
N LEU A 659 -32.87 20.11 10.51
CA LEU A 659 -33.81 20.63 11.49
C LEU A 659 -33.70 19.85 12.79
N CYS A 660 -33.79 20.53 13.93
CA CYS A 660 -33.84 19.90 15.25
C CYS A 660 -35.13 20.29 16.00
N ASP A 661 -35.61 19.37 16.85
CA ASP A 661 -36.75 19.60 17.73
C ASP A 661 -36.66 18.86 19.07
N GLY A 662 -37.47 19.31 20.05
CA GLY A 662 -37.55 18.73 21.39
C GLY A 662 -38.65 17.67 21.58
N GLY A 663 -39.16 17.04 20.52
CA GLY A 663 -40.07 15.89 20.65
C GLY A 663 -41.39 16.20 21.36
N SER A 664 -41.96 17.38 21.13
CA SER A 664 -43.14 17.99 21.82
C SER A 664 -42.84 18.79 23.09
N ASP A 665 -41.64 18.66 23.66
CA ASP A 665 -41.19 19.46 24.79
C ASP A 665 -40.50 20.76 24.33
N SER A 666 -40.35 21.70 25.25
CA SER A 666 -39.59 22.91 24.97
C SER A 666 -38.09 22.63 25.09
N TYR A 667 -37.31 23.09 24.13
CA TYR A 667 -35.85 22.96 24.12
C TYR A 667 -35.16 24.34 24.07
N THR A 668 -33.86 24.28 24.25
CA THR A 668 -32.81 25.29 24.23
C THR A 668 -31.98 25.04 22.98
N ARG A 669 -31.61 26.11 22.30
CA ARG A 669 -30.77 26.05 21.12
C ARG A 669 -29.64 27.06 21.21
N GLY A 670 -28.53 26.67 20.60
CA GLY A 670 -27.46 27.57 20.22
C GLY A 670 -27.89 28.59 19.15
N ARG A 671 -27.25 29.75 19.18
CA ARG A 671 -27.40 30.83 18.22
C ARG A 671 -26.09 31.59 18.11
N THR A 672 -25.65 31.83 16.88
CA THR A 672 -24.52 32.70 16.58
C THR A 672 -24.79 33.57 15.37
N ALA A 673 -24.26 34.80 15.39
CA ALA A 673 -24.34 35.69 14.23
C ALA A 673 -23.42 35.18 13.12
N VAL A 674 -23.95 35.05 11.91
CA VAL A 674 -23.18 34.59 10.74
C VAL A 674 -23.55 35.40 9.51
N ASP A 675 -22.59 35.59 8.62
CA ASP A 675 -22.78 36.25 7.32
C ASP A 675 -22.98 35.19 6.23
N TYR A 676 -24.24 34.80 5.97
CA TYR A 676 -24.55 33.84 4.90
C TYR A 676 -24.34 34.45 3.48
N PRO A 677 -23.99 33.64 2.47
CA PRO A 677 -23.74 32.20 2.53
C PRO A 677 -22.39 31.87 3.20
N ILE A 678 -22.35 30.74 3.89
CA ILE A 678 -21.09 30.12 4.32
C ILE A 678 -20.85 28.97 3.36
N GLU A 679 -19.72 28.99 2.67
CA GLU A 679 -19.39 28.07 1.58
C GLU A 679 -18.21 27.19 1.97
N SER A 680 -18.26 25.96 1.51
CA SER A 680 -17.17 24.99 1.47
C SER A 680 -17.16 24.35 0.06
N ASP A 681 -16.28 23.39 -0.22
CA ASP A 681 -16.07 22.90 -1.59
C ASP A 681 -17.28 22.11 -2.15
N HIS A 682 -17.97 21.38 -1.29
CA HIS A 682 -19.08 20.47 -1.61
C HIS A 682 -20.44 20.90 -1.03
N LEU A 683 -20.50 21.92 -0.16
CA LEU A 683 -21.76 22.46 0.33
C LEU A 683 -21.77 23.96 0.64
N SER A 684 -22.96 24.56 0.61
CA SER A 684 -23.19 25.98 0.95
C SER A 684 -24.35 26.12 1.92
N ALA A 685 -24.09 26.60 3.15
CA ALA A 685 -25.16 27.00 4.05
C ALA A 685 -25.66 28.39 3.66
N THR A 686 -26.98 28.50 3.46
CA THR A 686 -27.57 29.72 2.89
C THR A 686 -28.38 30.54 3.89
N HIS A 687 -29.00 29.87 4.90
CA HIS A 687 -29.90 30.51 5.86
C HIS A 687 -29.99 29.69 7.16
N GLY A 688 -30.17 30.37 8.30
CA GLY A 688 -30.62 29.71 9.52
C GLY A 688 -32.14 29.72 9.65
N ILE A 689 -32.70 28.72 10.32
CA ILE A 689 -34.13 28.62 10.61
C ILE A 689 -34.34 28.72 12.11
N TYR A 690 -35.21 29.63 12.52
CA TYR A 690 -35.43 29.87 13.95
C TYR A 690 -36.87 29.65 14.40
N THR A 691 -37.84 29.45 13.53
CA THR A 691 -39.18 28.92 13.92
C THR A 691 -39.91 28.36 12.70
N GLY A 692 -39.72 27.09 12.36
CA GLY A 692 -40.50 26.37 11.32
C GLY A 692 -40.41 26.95 9.90
N GLU A 693 -41.06 28.09 9.64
CA GLU A 693 -41.09 28.79 8.35
C GLU A 693 -40.31 30.14 8.35
N SER A 694 -39.72 30.53 9.49
CA SER A 694 -39.00 31.80 9.61
C SER A 694 -37.49 31.60 9.43
N PHE A 695 -36.95 32.22 8.38
CA PHE A 695 -35.52 32.20 8.03
C PHE A 695 -34.79 33.43 8.58
N SER A 696 -33.47 33.30 8.72
CA SER A 696 -32.56 34.34 9.17
C SER A 696 -31.30 34.30 8.31
N ASP A 697 -30.99 35.43 7.69
CA ASP A 697 -29.77 35.62 6.88
C ASP A 697 -28.57 36.00 7.78
N ASP A 698 -28.83 36.34 9.05
CA ASP A 698 -27.84 36.89 9.98
C ASP A 698 -27.46 35.92 11.12
N TYR A 699 -28.09 34.73 11.21
CA TYR A 699 -27.91 33.83 12.36
C TYR A 699 -28.09 32.37 11.98
N ARG A 700 -27.24 31.50 12.50
CA ARG A 700 -27.40 30.03 12.50
C ARG A 700 -27.99 29.52 13.82
N TYR A 701 -28.53 28.30 13.80
CA TYR A 701 -29.21 27.71 14.96
C TYR A 701 -29.02 26.19 15.03
N CYS A 702 -28.88 25.67 16.25
CA CYS A 702 -28.85 24.24 16.61
C CYS A 702 -27.67 23.39 16.08
N ILE A 703 -27.13 23.70 14.91
CA ILE A 703 -26.01 23.00 14.27
C ILE A 703 -24.85 23.99 14.17
N ASP A 704 -23.65 23.56 14.51
CA ASP A 704 -22.43 24.37 14.38
C ASP A 704 -21.42 23.81 13.38
N GLN A 705 -21.61 22.58 12.91
CA GLN A 705 -20.76 21.94 11.89
C GLN A 705 -21.58 20.97 11.03
N ILE A 706 -21.31 20.96 9.73
CA ILE A 706 -21.92 20.05 8.75
C ILE A 706 -20.81 19.50 7.87
N GLN A 707 -20.77 18.19 7.67
CA GLN A 707 -19.76 17.50 6.91
C GLN A 707 -20.44 16.59 5.89
N THR A 708 -20.01 16.65 4.63
CA THR A 708 -20.49 15.69 3.62
C THR A 708 -19.84 14.33 3.86
N VAL A 709 -20.61 13.26 3.67
CA VAL A 709 -20.07 11.89 3.68
C VAL A 709 -19.97 11.45 2.22
N GLN A 710 -18.75 11.37 1.70
CA GLN A 710 -18.46 10.83 0.36
C GLN A 710 -18.59 9.29 0.37
N ALA A 711 -18.98 8.71 -0.76
CA ALA A 711 -19.26 7.28 -0.86
C ALA A 711 -17.95 6.47 -1.03
N SER A 712 -17.38 5.96 0.06
CA SER A 712 -16.35 4.92 0.00
C SER A 712 -16.96 3.62 -0.54
N ALA A 713 -16.75 3.34 -1.83
CA ALA A 713 -17.34 2.25 -2.61
C ALA A 713 -18.88 2.20 -2.54
N SER A 714 -19.53 2.32 -3.70
CA SER A 714 -20.99 2.25 -3.90
C SER A 714 -21.63 1.01 -3.26
N VAL A 715 -22.10 1.16 -2.03
CA VAL A 715 -22.82 0.16 -1.27
C VAL A 715 -24.22 0.69 -0.99
N ASP A 716 -25.24 0.13 -1.65
CA ASP A 716 -26.63 0.55 -1.45
C ASP A 716 -27.28 -0.31 -0.36
N THR A 717 -27.82 0.36 0.64
CA THR A 717 -28.39 -0.26 1.84
C THR A 717 -29.90 -0.04 1.88
N LEU A 718 -30.66 -1.12 1.73
CA LEU A 718 -32.11 -1.15 1.83
C LEU A 718 -32.56 -1.61 3.23
N GLY A 719 -32.96 -0.65 4.07
CA GLY A 719 -33.62 -0.93 5.34
C GLY A 719 -35.03 -1.48 5.16
N LEU A 720 -35.36 -2.58 5.85
CA LEU A 720 -36.68 -3.22 5.83
C LEU A 720 -37.52 -2.92 7.08
N GLY A 721 -37.07 -1.97 7.91
CA GLY A 721 -37.71 -1.57 9.17
C GLY A 721 -37.43 -2.54 10.33
N SER A 722 -37.51 -2.05 11.57
CA SER A 722 -37.23 -2.83 12.80
C SER A 722 -38.42 -3.70 13.25
N ASP A 723 -38.16 -4.75 14.05
CA ASP A 723 -39.19 -5.70 14.48
C ASP A 723 -40.27 -5.05 15.36
N GLU A 724 -41.55 -5.26 15.01
CA GLU A 724 -42.69 -4.86 15.83
C GLU A 724 -43.17 -6.01 16.75
N GLU A 725 -43.06 -7.25 16.28
CA GLU A 725 -43.50 -8.46 16.98
C GLU A 725 -42.57 -9.64 16.70
N ALA A 726 -42.28 -10.44 17.73
CA ALA A 726 -41.69 -11.78 17.59
C ALA A 726 -42.80 -12.84 17.43
N GLN A 727 -42.63 -13.78 16.52
CA GLN A 727 -43.57 -14.87 16.28
C GLN A 727 -42.86 -16.22 16.33
N SER A 728 -43.29 -17.12 17.22
CA SER A 728 -42.68 -18.45 17.44
C SER A 728 -43.50 -19.61 16.85
N GLY A 729 -42.83 -20.73 16.53
CA GLY A 729 -43.47 -22.01 16.20
C GLY A 729 -43.62 -22.28 14.70
N PHE A 730 -42.75 -21.67 13.88
CA PHE A 730 -42.71 -21.84 12.43
C PHE A 730 -41.74 -22.95 12.06
N THR A 731 -42.06 -23.73 11.04
CA THR A 731 -41.24 -24.86 10.56
C THR A 731 -41.05 -24.83 9.03
N ASP A 732 -41.49 -23.74 8.38
CA ASP A 732 -41.42 -23.54 6.93
C ASP A 732 -40.68 -22.22 6.67
N TRP A 733 -40.12 -22.04 5.48
CA TRP A 733 -39.37 -20.85 5.07
C TRP A 733 -40.12 -19.52 5.26
N SER A 734 -39.38 -18.48 5.64
CA SER A 734 -39.86 -17.10 5.83
C SER A 734 -38.77 -16.09 5.48
N GLY A 735 -39.12 -14.94 4.91
CA GLY A 735 -38.14 -13.95 4.45
C GLY A 735 -38.75 -12.86 3.57
N VAL A 736 -38.07 -12.48 2.49
CA VAL A 736 -38.51 -11.43 1.56
C VAL A 736 -38.24 -11.78 0.09
N ARG A 737 -39.01 -11.16 -0.81
CA ARG A 737 -38.83 -11.23 -2.27
C ARG A 737 -38.17 -9.95 -2.75
N ILE A 738 -37.03 -10.07 -3.40
CA ILE A 738 -36.29 -8.93 -3.95
C ILE A 738 -36.23 -9.00 -5.47
N GLN A 739 -36.12 -7.84 -6.09
CA GLN A 739 -35.85 -7.66 -7.51
C GLN A 739 -34.67 -6.70 -7.63
N ALA A 740 -33.60 -7.12 -8.29
CA ALA A 740 -32.48 -6.25 -8.58
C ALA A 740 -32.89 -5.22 -9.64
N THR A 741 -32.72 -3.93 -9.35
CA THR A 741 -32.98 -2.85 -10.32
C THR A 741 -31.77 -2.63 -11.22
N GLU A 742 -30.57 -2.85 -10.69
CA GLU A 742 -29.28 -2.89 -11.40
C GLU A 742 -28.54 -4.22 -11.13
N ALA A 743 -27.36 -4.43 -11.74
CA ALA A 743 -26.56 -5.61 -11.46
C ALA A 743 -25.86 -5.51 -10.09
N VAL A 744 -25.99 -6.55 -9.26
CA VAL A 744 -25.47 -6.61 -7.88
C VAL A 744 -24.51 -7.80 -7.76
N ARG A 745 -23.35 -7.64 -7.11
CA ARG A 745 -22.34 -8.71 -6.98
C ARG A 745 -22.59 -9.63 -5.79
N SER A 746 -22.99 -9.06 -4.66
CA SER A 746 -23.29 -9.80 -3.45
C SER A 746 -24.43 -9.14 -2.66
N LEU A 747 -25.09 -9.95 -1.85
CA LEU A 747 -26.14 -9.51 -0.93
C LEU A 747 -25.69 -9.78 0.50
N GLN A 748 -25.36 -8.73 1.25
CA GLN A 748 -25.24 -8.81 2.70
C GLN A 748 -26.64 -8.59 3.31
N CYS A 749 -27.07 -9.49 4.17
CA CYS A 749 -28.37 -9.46 4.82
C CYS A 749 -28.17 -9.41 6.33
N ARG A 750 -28.96 -8.60 7.03
CA ARG A 750 -28.96 -8.59 8.50
C ARG A 750 -30.15 -9.32 9.06
N LEU A 751 -29.90 -10.26 9.97
CA LEU A 751 -30.95 -10.95 10.71
C LEU A 751 -31.72 -9.94 11.56
N SER A 752 -33.04 -10.07 11.56
CA SER A 752 -33.87 -9.21 12.40
C SER A 752 -33.62 -9.49 13.88
N GLY A 753 -33.76 -8.48 14.74
CA GLY A 753 -33.49 -8.59 16.18
C GLY A 753 -34.28 -9.64 16.97
N GLU A 754 -35.34 -10.22 16.39
CA GLU A 754 -36.20 -11.23 17.01
C GLU A 754 -36.28 -12.55 16.21
N THR A 755 -35.15 -13.11 15.77
CA THR A 755 -35.10 -14.37 14.98
C THR A 755 -34.11 -15.41 15.52
N ASP A 756 -34.43 -16.71 15.48
CA ASP A 756 -33.55 -17.82 15.91
C ASP A 756 -33.40 -18.92 14.83
N VAL A 757 -33.39 -18.49 13.56
CA VAL A 757 -33.20 -19.32 12.36
C VAL A 757 -31.80 -19.94 12.32
N THR A 758 -31.67 -21.14 11.75
CA THR A 758 -30.39 -21.86 11.66
C THR A 758 -29.79 -21.85 10.26
N THR A 759 -30.58 -21.51 9.23
CA THR A 759 -30.12 -21.52 7.84
C THR A 759 -30.84 -20.44 7.02
N ALA A 760 -30.10 -19.82 6.09
CA ALA A 760 -30.65 -18.92 5.08
C ALA A 760 -30.42 -19.47 3.66
N TYR A 761 -31.31 -19.09 2.75
CA TYR A 761 -31.37 -19.53 1.37
C TYR A 761 -31.63 -18.33 0.46
N LEU A 762 -30.86 -18.23 -0.62
CA LEU A 762 -31.16 -17.40 -1.77
C LEU A 762 -31.74 -18.29 -2.87
N THR A 763 -32.93 -17.98 -3.37
CA THR A 763 -33.59 -18.79 -4.42
C THR A 763 -34.04 -17.94 -5.60
N ASP A 764 -34.03 -18.48 -6.81
CA ASP A 764 -34.64 -17.81 -7.99
C ASP A 764 -36.17 -17.69 -7.86
N ASP A 765 -36.82 -16.92 -8.75
CA ASP A 765 -38.29 -16.75 -8.74
C ASP A 765 -39.08 -18.07 -8.94
N SER A 766 -38.42 -19.14 -9.39
CA SER A 766 -39.00 -20.49 -9.54
C SER A 766 -38.87 -21.35 -8.28
N GLY A 767 -38.10 -20.90 -7.27
CA GLY A 767 -37.84 -21.60 -6.02
C GLY A 767 -36.66 -22.57 -6.06
N ASN A 768 -35.77 -22.47 -7.06
CA ASN A 768 -34.51 -23.20 -7.06
C ASN A 768 -33.51 -22.48 -6.15
N VAL A 769 -32.84 -23.21 -5.27
CA VAL A 769 -31.81 -22.66 -4.39
C VAL A 769 -30.58 -22.30 -5.22
N LEU A 770 -30.24 -21.01 -5.22
CA LEU A 770 -29.02 -20.45 -5.80
C LEU A 770 -27.85 -20.59 -4.81
N ARG A 771 -28.11 -20.27 -3.54
CA ARG A 771 -27.13 -20.36 -2.45
C ARG A 771 -27.80 -20.72 -1.13
N GLN A 772 -27.07 -21.43 -0.27
CA GLN A 772 -27.47 -21.78 1.09
C GLN A 772 -26.35 -21.36 2.04
N GLN A 773 -26.71 -20.75 3.16
CA GLN A 773 -25.78 -20.29 4.19
C GLN A 773 -26.23 -20.82 5.55
N SER A 774 -25.31 -21.44 6.29
CA SER A 774 -25.57 -21.83 7.68
C SER A 774 -25.51 -20.59 8.58
N LEU A 775 -26.48 -20.49 9.49
CA LEU A 775 -26.63 -19.43 10.49
C LEU A 775 -26.52 -19.96 11.92
N GLU A 776 -26.02 -21.18 12.14
CA GLU A 776 -25.95 -21.79 13.49
C GLU A 776 -25.11 -20.96 14.48
N ASN A 777 -24.17 -20.15 13.96
CA ASN A 777 -23.31 -19.27 14.75
C ASN A 777 -23.73 -17.78 14.69
N HIS A 778 -24.87 -17.45 14.08
CA HIS A 778 -25.34 -16.07 13.95
C HIS A 778 -26.46 -15.78 14.96
N ASN A 779 -26.31 -14.68 15.70
CA ASN A 779 -27.30 -14.14 16.61
C ASN A 779 -28.28 -13.19 15.90
N PRO A 780 -29.46 -12.91 16.49
CA PRO A 780 -30.32 -11.84 16.00
C PRO A 780 -29.55 -10.51 15.92
N GLY A 781 -29.64 -9.82 14.77
CA GLY A 781 -28.88 -8.60 14.48
C GLY A 781 -27.56 -8.83 13.73
N ASP A 782 -27.07 -10.07 13.65
CA ASP A 782 -25.85 -10.38 12.90
C ASP A 782 -26.10 -10.30 11.39
N THR A 783 -25.03 -9.99 10.65
CA THR A 783 -25.07 -9.98 9.18
C THR A 783 -24.51 -11.26 8.60
N PHE A 784 -24.99 -11.65 7.42
CA PHE A 784 -24.51 -12.79 6.66
C PHE A 784 -24.54 -12.44 5.16
N VAL A 785 -23.71 -13.09 4.35
CA VAL A 785 -23.51 -12.70 2.95
C VAL A 785 -23.88 -13.84 2.00
N PHE A 786 -24.60 -13.50 0.93
CA PHE A 786 -24.68 -14.31 -0.29
C PHE A 786 -23.76 -13.70 -1.33
N ASP A 787 -22.65 -14.37 -1.60
CA ASP A 787 -21.77 -14.05 -2.72
C ASP A 787 -22.35 -14.62 -4.02
N VAL A 788 -23.36 -13.91 -4.56
CA VAL A 788 -24.09 -14.29 -5.77
C VAL A 788 -24.38 -13.04 -6.59
N ALA A 789 -23.89 -13.04 -7.83
CA ALA A 789 -24.20 -12.00 -8.79
C ALA A 789 -25.67 -12.10 -9.24
N LEU A 790 -26.39 -10.98 -9.17
CA LEU A 790 -27.75 -10.83 -9.67
C LEU A 790 -27.74 -9.83 -10.82
N GLY A 791 -28.26 -10.23 -11.98
CA GLY A 791 -28.42 -9.33 -13.12
C GLY A 791 -29.52 -8.29 -12.91
N ALA A 792 -29.42 -7.15 -13.58
CA ALA A 792 -30.46 -6.14 -13.57
C ALA A 792 -31.82 -6.73 -14.02
N GLY A 793 -32.85 -6.55 -13.20
CA GLY A 793 -34.19 -7.09 -13.40
C GLY A 793 -34.40 -8.53 -12.93
N GLU A 794 -33.36 -9.21 -12.43
CA GLU A 794 -33.51 -10.54 -11.83
C GLU A 794 -34.32 -10.49 -10.53
N VAL A 795 -35.07 -11.56 -10.29
CA VAL A 795 -35.91 -11.68 -9.11
C VAL A 795 -35.50 -12.94 -8.35
N CYS A 796 -35.23 -12.75 -7.07
CA CYS A 796 -34.90 -13.81 -6.14
C CYS A 796 -35.63 -13.64 -4.79
N TRP A 797 -35.50 -14.66 -3.95
CA TRP A 797 -36.04 -14.70 -2.60
C TRP A 797 -34.91 -14.90 -1.63
N VAL A 798 -34.89 -14.08 -0.58
CA VAL A 798 -34.03 -14.29 0.58
C VAL A 798 -34.89 -14.90 1.67
N LEU A 799 -34.62 -16.15 2.04
CA LEU A 799 -35.45 -16.98 2.91
C LEU A 799 -34.62 -17.53 4.07
N CYS A 800 -35.21 -17.62 5.25
CA CYS A 800 -34.61 -18.25 6.42
C CYS A 800 -35.48 -19.42 6.91
N ASP A 801 -34.85 -20.41 7.54
CA ASP A 801 -35.46 -21.63 8.07
C ASP A 801 -34.77 -22.09 9.37
N GLY A 802 -35.45 -22.96 10.12
CA GLY A 802 -34.89 -23.72 11.25
C GLY A 802 -34.51 -25.16 10.85
N ASP A 803 -34.30 -25.45 9.57
CA ASP A 803 -33.95 -26.77 9.01
C ASP A 803 -34.80 -27.95 9.54
N GLY A 804 -36.09 -27.71 9.68
CA GLY A 804 -37.08 -28.70 10.15
C GLY A 804 -37.37 -28.67 11.65
N ASP A 805 -36.61 -27.90 12.43
CA ASP A 805 -36.98 -27.49 13.79
C ASP A 805 -37.88 -26.25 13.78
N SER A 806 -38.56 -26.03 14.90
CA SER A 806 -39.42 -24.85 15.05
C SER A 806 -38.60 -23.63 15.43
N TYR A 807 -38.76 -22.53 14.70
CA TYR A 807 -38.07 -21.27 14.95
C TYR A 807 -39.03 -20.10 15.25
N THR A 808 -38.46 -19.01 15.71
CA THR A 808 -38.97 -17.69 16.02
C THR A 808 -38.47 -16.71 14.97
N ARG A 809 -39.33 -15.80 14.53
CA ARG A 809 -38.97 -14.76 13.57
C ARG A 809 -39.49 -13.40 13.99
N GLY A 810 -38.79 -12.37 13.54
CA GLY A 810 -39.26 -11.00 13.59
C GLY A 810 -40.32 -10.71 12.53
N ARG A 811 -41.17 -9.74 12.84
CA ARG A 811 -42.21 -9.24 11.95
C ARG A 811 -42.33 -7.73 12.12
N ALA A 812 -42.29 -7.01 11.01
CA ALA A 812 -42.53 -5.57 10.95
C ALA A 812 -43.54 -5.23 9.85
N ALA A 813 -44.38 -4.21 10.06
CA ALA A 813 -45.20 -3.69 8.98
C ALA A 813 -44.30 -3.07 7.90
N ALA A 814 -44.62 -3.34 6.64
CA ALA A 814 -43.85 -2.84 5.50
C ALA A 814 -44.82 -2.40 4.40
N ASP A 815 -44.64 -1.22 3.84
CA ASP A 815 -45.46 -0.71 2.73
C ASP A 815 -44.75 -1.00 1.40
N TYR A 816 -44.83 -2.25 0.93
CA TYR A 816 -44.14 -2.66 -0.30
C TYR A 816 -44.68 -1.95 -1.58
N PRO A 817 -43.81 -1.71 -2.58
CA PRO A 817 -42.40 -2.05 -2.61
C PRO A 817 -41.55 -1.13 -1.71
N LEU A 818 -40.55 -1.71 -1.05
CA LEU A 818 -39.46 -0.94 -0.44
C LEU A 818 -38.34 -0.91 -1.48
N GLU A 819 -37.85 0.27 -1.82
CA GLU A 819 -36.93 0.47 -2.94
C GLU A 819 -35.69 1.20 -2.45
N SER A 820 -34.55 0.76 -2.98
CA SER A 820 -33.27 1.44 -2.94
C SER A 820 -32.77 1.62 -4.38
N GLU A 821 -31.54 2.08 -4.58
CA GLU A 821 -31.00 2.28 -5.92
C GLU A 821 -30.88 0.97 -6.71
N PHE A 822 -30.41 -0.10 -6.06
CA PHE A 822 -30.08 -1.38 -6.69
C PHE A 822 -31.05 -2.52 -6.36
N LEU A 823 -31.96 -2.35 -5.38
CA LEU A 823 -32.95 -3.36 -5.02
C LEU A 823 -34.36 -2.81 -4.86
N SER A 824 -35.35 -3.65 -5.20
CA SER A 824 -36.76 -3.47 -4.86
C SER A 824 -37.26 -4.70 -4.11
N VAL A 825 -37.60 -4.56 -2.84
CA VAL A 825 -38.27 -5.60 -2.06
C VAL A 825 -39.77 -5.48 -2.29
N THR A 826 -40.37 -6.51 -2.88
CA THR A 826 -41.75 -6.43 -3.37
C THR A 826 -42.78 -7.09 -2.44
N HIS A 827 -42.36 -8.09 -1.65
CA HIS A 827 -43.24 -8.87 -0.77
C HIS A 827 -42.44 -9.47 0.39
N GLY A 828 -43.11 -9.69 1.52
CA GLY A 828 -42.62 -10.58 2.57
C GLY A 828 -43.14 -11.99 2.38
N VAL A 829 -42.39 -12.97 2.83
CA VAL A 829 -42.76 -14.39 2.81
C VAL A 829 -42.94 -14.85 4.25
N TYR A 830 -44.15 -15.28 4.60
CA TYR A 830 -44.46 -15.63 5.99
C TYR A 830 -44.67 -17.13 6.22
N THR A 831 -44.87 -17.98 5.21
CA THR A 831 -44.81 -19.45 5.38
C THR A 831 -44.74 -20.10 4.00
N GLY A 832 -43.60 -20.70 3.64
CA GLY A 832 -43.41 -21.37 2.35
C GLY A 832 -43.70 -20.41 1.19
N THR A 833 -44.71 -20.71 0.35
CA THR A 833 -45.08 -19.85 -0.79
C THR A 833 -46.10 -18.75 -0.47
N SER A 834 -46.43 -18.52 0.80
CA SER A 834 -47.47 -17.56 1.19
C SER A 834 -46.89 -16.16 1.36
N LEU A 835 -47.35 -15.24 0.50
CA LEU A 835 -46.86 -13.86 0.43
C LEU A 835 -47.66 -12.92 1.32
N SER A 836 -46.97 -11.90 1.83
CA SER A 836 -47.53 -10.74 2.49
C SER A 836 -47.15 -9.49 1.70
N ASN A 837 -48.14 -8.61 1.48
CA ASN A 837 -47.93 -7.32 0.83
C ASN A 837 -47.77 -6.19 1.85
N ASN A 838 -47.71 -6.52 3.15
CA ASN A 838 -47.76 -5.52 4.21
C ASN A 838 -46.88 -5.84 5.42
N TYR A 839 -46.07 -6.91 5.37
CA TYR A 839 -45.15 -7.28 6.43
C TYR A 839 -43.88 -7.90 5.86
N ARG A 840 -42.74 -7.64 6.50
CA ARG A 840 -41.46 -8.33 6.28
C ARG A 840 -41.15 -9.31 7.41
N TYR A 841 -40.23 -10.24 7.17
CA TYR A 841 -39.92 -11.33 8.09
C TYR A 841 -38.43 -11.69 8.06
N CYS A 842 -37.88 -12.06 9.21
CA CYS A 842 -36.53 -12.64 9.44
C CYS A 842 -35.31 -11.76 9.12
N ILE A 843 -35.43 -10.79 8.21
CA ILE A 843 -34.35 -9.90 7.76
C ILE A 843 -34.85 -8.47 7.93
N ASP A 844 -34.01 -7.58 8.44
CA ASP A 844 -34.37 -6.17 8.64
C ASP A 844 -33.54 -5.18 7.82
N GLN A 845 -32.50 -5.66 7.13
CA GLN A 845 -31.65 -4.86 6.27
C GLN A 845 -31.04 -5.75 5.17
N ILE A 846 -30.94 -5.21 3.96
CA ILE A 846 -30.19 -5.81 2.86
C ILE A 846 -29.24 -4.74 2.33
N GLN A 847 -27.97 -5.08 2.22
CA GLN A 847 -26.90 -4.24 1.73
C GLN A 847 -26.33 -4.90 0.47
N THR A 848 -26.09 -4.11 -0.56
CA THR A 848 -25.61 -4.58 -1.85
C THR A 848 -24.26 -3.98 -2.15
N ASN A 849 -23.31 -4.82 -2.54
CA ASN A 849 -22.06 -4.35 -3.09
C ASN A 849 -22.22 -4.28 -4.62
N LEU A 850 -21.96 -3.12 -5.22
CA LEU A 850 -21.85 -3.04 -6.66
C LEU A 850 -20.73 -3.97 -7.16
N ALA A 851 -20.85 -4.39 -8.41
CA ALA A 851 -19.74 -4.99 -9.14
C ALA A 851 -18.55 -4.04 -9.37
N GLY A 852 -18.59 -2.82 -8.81
CA GLY A 852 -17.59 -1.76 -8.94
C GLY A 852 -16.67 -1.57 -7.73
N GLY A 853 -16.36 -2.61 -6.95
CA GLY A 853 -15.09 -2.60 -6.22
C GLY A 853 -14.00 -2.32 -7.24
N GLY A 854 -13.13 -1.32 -6.99
CA GLY A 854 -12.25 -0.68 -7.98
C GLY A 854 -11.77 -1.67 -9.04
N LEU A 855 -11.80 -1.26 -10.32
CA LEU A 855 -11.68 -2.15 -11.49
C LEU A 855 -10.58 -3.24 -11.38
N THR A 856 -9.52 -2.97 -10.62
CA THR A 856 -8.42 -3.89 -10.25
C THR A 856 -8.82 -5.04 -9.31
N SER A 857 -9.63 -4.81 -8.27
CA SER A 857 -10.04 -5.85 -7.31
C SER A 857 -10.85 -6.98 -7.95
N SER A 858 -11.58 -6.70 -9.04
CA SER A 858 -12.34 -7.71 -9.78
C SER A 858 -11.45 -8.67 -10.60
N LEU A 859 -10.20 -8.26 -10.89
CA LEU A 859 -9.21 -9.03 -11.66
C LEU A 859 -8.47 -10.06 -10.82
N GLU A 860 -8.15 -9.70 -9.58
CA GLU A 860 -7.43 -10.60 -8.66
C GLU A 860 -8.35 -11.69 -8.06
N ASN A 861 -9.67 -11.47 -8.13
CA ASN A 861 -10.67 -12.41 -7.65
C ASN A 861 -10.91 -13.56 -8.63
N ARG A 862 -10.55 -14.77 -8.20
CA ARG A 862 -10.79 -16.04 -8.90
C ARG A 862 -12.28 -16.40 -8.93
N SER A 863 -12.70 -17.16 -9.94
CA SER A 863 -14.03 -17.80 -9.91
C SER A 863 -14.08 -18.81 -8.76
N LEU A 864 -15.24 -18.98 -8.10
CA LEU A 864 -15.37 -19.87 -6.93
C LEU A 864 -15.21 -21.37 -7.28
N ASP A 865 -15.32 -21.73 -8.56
CA ASP A 865 -15.26 -23.12 -9.05
C ASP A 865 -13.96 -23.43 -9.84
N VAL A 866 -12.81 -22.88 -9.43
CA VAL A 866 -11.49 -23.15 -10.06
C VAL A 866 -10.89 -24.47 -9.56
N THR A 867 -10.47 -25.32 -10.49
CA THR A 867 -9.70 -26.53 -10.21
C THR A 867 -8.20 -26.24 -10.34
N THR A 868 -7.49 -26.22 -9.22
CA THR A 868 -6.02 -26.11 -9.17
C THR A 868 -5.35 -27.44 -9.53
N VAL A 869 -4.39 -27.39 -10.44
CA VAL A 869 -3.64 -28.52 -10.99
C VAL A 869 -2.15 -28.23 -10.85
N ASP A 870 -1.48 -28.91 -9.92
CA ASP A 870 -0.01 -28.98 -9.91
C ASP A 870 0.45 -29.86 -11.08
N VAL A 871 1.22 -29.27 -12.00
CA VAL A 871 1.61 -29.94 -13.25
C VAL A 871 2.57 -31.12 -13.04
N VAL A 872 3.29 -31.16 -11.91
CA VAL A 872 4.24 -32.24 -11.58
C VAL A 872 3.53 -33.40 -10.90
N ASP A 873 2.49 -33.11 -10.11
CA ASP A 873 1.74 -34.12 -9.36
C ASP A 873 0.56 -34.72 -10.16
N GLU A 874 0.06 -34.06 -11.20
CA GLU A 874 -1.06 -34.54 -12.03
C GLU A 874 -0.63 -35.65 -13.01
N PRO A 875 -1.04 -36.92 -12.80
CA PRO A 875 -0.55 -38.04 -13.60
C PRO A 875 -0.99 -38.04 -15.08
N ALA A 876 -1.99 -37.23 -15.44
CA ALA A 876 -2.43 -37.05 -16.81
C ALA A 876 -1.55 -36.05 -17.60
N ILE A 877 -0.72 -35.27 -16.92
CA ILE A 877 0.23 -34.32 -17.51
C ILE A 877 1.63 -34.95 -17.43
N ASN A 878 2.39 -34.86 -18.52
CA ASN A 878 3.81 -35.22 -18.54
C ASN A 878 4.62 -33.94 -18.61
N GLU A 879 5.03 -33.43 -17.47
CA GLU A 879 5.80 -32.21 -17.26
C GLU A 879 7.15 -32.20 -18.00
N ASN A 880 7.72 -33.38 -18.22
CA ASN A 880 8.95 -33.57 -19.02
C ASN A 880 8.71 -33.62 -20.54
N GLY A 881 7.45 -33.51 -20.97
CA GLY A 881 7.03 -33.44 -22.37
C GLY A 881 6.94 -32.00 -22.89
N ASP A 882 6.27 -31.83 -24.02
CA ASP A 882 5.86 -30.51 -24.48
C ASP A 882 4.66 -30.04 -23.64
N LEU A 883 4.93 -29.26 -22.60
CA LEU A 883 3.97 -28.94 -21.55
C LEU A 883 2.71 -28.28 -22.12
N ALA A 884 2.85 -27.36 -23.07
CA ALA A 884 1.71 -26.73 -23.75
C ALA A 884 0.75 -27.77 -24.35
N ALA A 885 1.29 -28.77 -25.05
CA ALA A 885 0.49 -29.84 -25.66
C ALA A 885 -0.17 -30.76 -24.62
N GLU A 886 0.51 -31.03 -23.51
CA GLU A 886 -0.02 -31.83 -22.40
C GLU A 886 -1.17 -31.11 -21.69
N LEU A 887 -1.01 -29.81 -21.39
CA LEU A 887 -2.05 -28.98 -20.78
C LEU A 887 -3.29 -28.86 -21.68
N LEU A 888 -3.11 -28.60 -22.98
CA LEU A 888 -4.22 -28.59 -23.94
C LEU A 888 -4.92 -29.95 -24.01
N THR A 889 -4.17 -31.05 -23.96
CA THR A 889 -4.74 -32.41 -23.94
C THR A 889 -5.56 -32.64 -22.68
N TYR A 890 -5.06 -32.18 -21.52
CA TYR A 890 -5.76 -32.22 -20.24
C TYR A 890 -7.08 -31.45 -20.31
N LEU A 891 -7.06 -30.18 -20.72
CA LEU A 891 -8.25 -29.32 -20.85
C LEU A 891 -9.32 -29.95 -21.75
N ASN A 892 -8.91 -30.49 -22.92
CA ASN A 892 -9.82 -31.15 -23.86
C ASN A 892 -10.48 -32.43 -23.30
N ALA A 893 -9.93 -33.02 -22.25
CA ALA A 893 -10.50 -34.20 -21.59
C ALA A 893 -11.52 -33.83 -20.50
N GLN A 894 -11.57 -32.57 -20.07
CA GLN A 894 -12.44 -32.11 -19.00
C GLN A 894 -13.84 -31.69 -19.50
N PRO A 895 -14.90 -31.94 -18.73
CA PRO A 895 -16.28 -31.76 -19.16
C PRO A 895 -16.84 -30.32 -19.05
N GLU A 896 -15.99 -29.28 -19.06
CA GLU A 896 -16.23 -27.86 -18.67
C GLU A 896 -15.85 -27.60 -17.19
N VAL A 897 -14.68 -27.00 -16.96
CA VAL A 897 -14.21 -26.55 -15.64
C VAL A 897 -13.21 -25.40 -15.81
N ASN A 898 -13.24 -24.49 -14.84
CA ASN A 898 -12.25 -23.43 -14.65
C ASN A 898 -10.96 -24.03 -14.10
N HIS A 899 -9.80 -23.63 -14.60
CA HIS A 899 -8.53 -24.28 -14.27
C HIS A 899 -7.44 -23.30 -13.90
N GLU A 900 -6.68 -23.66 -12.86
CA GLU A 900 -5.38 -23.08 -12.52
C GLU A 900 -4.32 -24.15 -12.71
N PHE A 901 -3.26 -23.85 -13.46
CA PHE A 901 -2.07 -24.68 -13.58
C PHE A 901 -0.94 -24.06 -12.79
N VAL A 902 -0.46 -24.77 -11.77
CA VAL A 902 0.67 -24.36 -10.92
C VAL A 902 1.92 -25.07 -11.41
N LEU A 903 2.93 -24.29 -11.78
CA LEU A 903 4.20 -24.75 -12.31
C LEU A 903 5.28 -24.50 -11.25
N PRO A 904 5.78 -25.54 -10.55
CA PRO A 904 6.92 -25.39 -9.67
C PRO A 904 8.13 -24.79 -10.38
N ALA A 905 9.02 -24.13 -9.62
CA ALA A 905 10.24 -23.57 -10.18
C ALA A 905 11.02 -24.57 -11.04
N GLY A 906 11.32 -24.16 -12.27
CA GLY A 906 11.95 -25.03 -13.25
C GLY A 906 11.81 -24.52 -14.69
N THR A 907 12.38 -25.29 -15.62
CA THR A 907 12.29 -25.02 -17.06
C THR A 907 11.48 -26.11 -17.75
N TYR A 908 10.47 -25.71 -18.50
CA TYR A 908 9.50 -26.59 -19.15
C TYR A 908 9.55 -26.41 -20.67
N ASP A 909 9.58 -27.50 -21.43
CA ASP A 909 9.50 -27.44 -22.89
C ASP A 909 8.12 -26.90 -23.32
N TRP A 910 8.10 -25.81 -24.09
CA TRP A 910 6.89 -25.14 -24.60
C TRP A 910 6.91 -25.08 -26.13
N ASN A 911 6.80 -26.25 -26.76
CA ASN A 911 7.08 -26.45 -28.19
C ASN A 911 5.83 -26.54 -29.06
N THR A 912 4.67 -26.23 -28.48
CA THR A 912 3.37 -26.11 -29.13
C THR A 912 2.74 -24.77 -28.73
N GLU A 913 2.12 -24.08 -29.68
CA GLU A 913 1.33 -22.87 -29.39
C GLU A 913 0.17 -23.24 -28.45
N PHE A 914 0.04 -22.52 -27.33
CA PHE A 914 -1.08 -22.73 -26.41
C PHE A 914 -2.31 -22.01 -26.94
N VAL A 915 -3.12 -22.73 -27.72
CA VAL A 915 -4.26 -22.19 -28.44
C VAL A 915 -5.58 -22.55 -27.76
N LEU A 916 -6.33 -21.53 -27.31
CA LEU A 916 -7.66 -21.70 -26.72
C LEU A 916 -8.67 -20.73 -27.34
N TYR A 917 -9.49 -21.23 -28.25
CA TYR A 917 -10.55 -20.45 -28.91
C TYR A 917 -11.94 -20.65 -28.30
N GLU A 918 -12.17 -21.80 -27.66
CA GLU A 918 -13.47 -22.07 -27.05
C GLU A 918 -13.64 -21.27 -25.76
N PRO A 919 -14.86 -20.80 -25.45
CA PRO A 919 -15.12 -20.03 -24.24
C PRO A 919 -14.82 -20.88 -23.00
N ILE A 920 -13.96 -20.35 -22.15
CA ILE A 920 -13.76 -20.79 -20.77
C ILE A 920 -14.06 -19.60 -19.86
N GLU A 921 -14.65 -19.84 -18.70
CA GLU A 921 -14.90 -18.76 -17.75
C GLU A 921 -13.60 -18.31 -17.09
N TYR A 922 -12.71 -19.24 -16.71
CA TYR A 922 -11.43 -18.92 -16.08
C TYR A 922 -10.30 -19.90 -16.46
N LEU A 923 -9.14 -19.35 -16.84
CA LEU A 923 -7.88 -20.06 -17.05
C LEU A 923 -6.74 -19.31 -16.36
N GLU A 924 -5.95 -19.99 -15.54
CA GLU A 924 -4.72 -19.47 -14.94
C GLU A 924 -3.53 -20.40 -15.22
N ILE A 925 -2.38 -19.82 -15.53
CA ILE A 925 -1.08 -20.50 -15.56
C ILE A 925 -0.11 -19.67 -14.74
N ARG A 926 0.40 -20.24 -13.64
CA ARG A 926 1.23 -19.53 -12.67
C ARG A 926 2.49 -20.32 -12.30
N GLY A 927 3.63 -19.63 -12.24
CA GLY A 927 4.87 -20.18 -11.67
C GLY A 927 4.86 -20.12 -10.14
N ASP A 928 5.52 -21.07 -9.48
CA ASP A 928 5.60 -21.13 -8.01
C ASP A 928 7.04 -21.47 -7.54
N PRO A 929 7.84 -20.48 -7.10
CA PRO A 929 7.56 -19.04 -7.15
C PRO A 929 7.70 -18.44 -8.55
N ARG A 930 8.47 -19.05 -9.47
CA ARG A 930 8.61 -18.57 -10.87
C ARG A 930 9.04 -19.72 -11.80
N ALA A 931 8.46 -19.83 -12.98
CA ALA A 931 8.76 -20.91 -13.94
C ALA A 931 9.18 -20.38 -15.32
N THR A 932 10.07 -21.11 -16.02
CA THR A 932 10.50 -20.77 -17.39
C THR A 932 9.86 -21.70 -18.42
N LEU A 933 9.13 -21.14 -19.38
CA LEU A 933 8.56 -21.81 -20.54
C LEU A 933 9.51 -21.67 -21.73
N GLN A 934 10.13 -22.78 -22.11
CA GLN A 934 11.22 -22.82 -23.06
C GLN A 934 10.74 -23.18 -24.47
N ILE A 935 10.78 -22.23 -25.40
CA ILE A 935 10.38 -22.44 -26.78
C ILE A 935 11.62 -22.79 -27.60
N ARG A 936 11.65 -24.01 -28.15
CA ARG A 936 12.75 -24.52 -29.00
C ARG A 936 12.26 -24.95 -30.38
N ASN A 937 10.95 -25.10 -30.57
CA ASN A 937 10.31 -25.38 -31.83
C ASN A 937 10.04 -24.10 -32.62
N HIS A 938 10.40 -24.10 -33.91
CA HIS A 938 10.25 -22.96 -34.81
C HIS A 938 8.89 -22.87 -35.47
N ASP A 939 8.05 -23.89 -35.30
CA ASP A 939 6.67 -23.88 -35.75
C ASP A 939 5.75 -23.16 -34.74
N VAL A 940 6.30 -22.60 -33.64
CA VAL A 940 5.58 -21.81 -32.63
C VAL A 940 5.76 -20.34 -32.97
N ASP A 941 4.73 -19.71 -33.54
CA ASP A 941 4.76 -18.28 -33.89
C ASP A 941 4.47 -17.40 -32.65
N ILE A 942 3.75 -17.95 -31.67
CA ILE A 942 3.35 -17.29 -30.41
C ILE A 942 3.15 -18.30 -29.28
N ALA A 943 3.53 -17.96 -28.05
CA ALA A 943 3.41 -18.87 -26.91
C ALA A 943 1.94 -19.12 -26.52
N PHE A 944 1.13 -18.06 -26.51
CA PHE A 944 -0.29 -18.08 -26.14
C PHE A 944 -1.17 -17.38 -27.20
N GLU A 945 -2.18 -18.10 -27.71
CA GLU A 945 -3.21 -17.54 -28.59
C GLU A 945 -4.60 -17.83 -28.00
N LEU A 946 -5.23 -16.79 -27.46
CA LEU A 946 -6.45 -16.91 -26.65
C LEU A 946 -7.58 -16.11 -27.28
N GLY A 947 -8.64 -16.81 -27.69
CA GLY A 947 -9.75 -16.24 -28.46
C GLY A 947 -9.38 -15.86 -29.91
N LEU A 948 -10.39 -15.61 -30.74
CA LEU A 948 -10.19 -15.12 -32.11
C LEU A 948 -10.66 -13.68 -32.26
N TRP A 949 -10.00 -12.95 -33.17
CA TRP A 949 -10.37 -11.59 -33.59
C TRP A 949 -11.86 -11.43 -33.97
N GLY A 950 -12.50 -12.47 -34.50
CA GLY A 950 -13.87 -12.43 -34.98
C GLY A 950 -14.91 -13.01 -34.02
N ASP A 951 -14.51 -13.40 -32.81
CA ASP A 951 -15.40 -14.12 -31.90
C ASP A 951 -16.27 -13.18 -31.09
N ASP A 952 -17.54 -13.57 -30.97
CA ASP A 952 -18.57 -12.91 -30.15
C ASP A 952 -18.61 -13.50 -28.72
N ASN A 953 -17.84 -14.56 -28.43
CA ASN A 953 -17.83 -15.25 -27.14
C ASN A 953 -16.44 -15.84 -26.81
N PRO A 954 -15.46 -14.99 -26.49
CA PRO A 954 -14.08 -15.39 -26.21
C PRO A 954 -13.92 -16.10 -24.84
N PRO A 955 -12.72 -16.58 -24.48
CA PRO A 955 -12.36 -16.83 -23.07
C PRO A 955 -12.66 -15.60 -22.20
N GLN A 956 -13.29 -15.79 -21.04
CA GLN A 956 -13.82 -14.69 -20.24
C GLN A 956 -12.77 -14.09 -19.31
N HIS A 957 -12.00 -14.91 -18.59
CA HIS A 957 -10.94 -14.46 -17.70
C HIS A 957 -9.69 -15.33 -17.86
N VAL A 958 -8.56 -14.71 -18.20
CA VAL A 958 -7.26 -15.36 -18.35
C VAL A 958 -6.25 -14.75 -17.40
N VAL A 959 -5.46 -15.57 -16.72
CA VAL A 959 -4.42 -15.14 -15.79
C VAL A 959 -3.08 -15.81 -16.16
N LEU A 960 -2.02 -15.01 -16.30
CA LEU A 960 -0.63 -15.48 -16.45
C LEU A 960 0.25 -14.81 -15.39
N GLN A 961 0.91 -15.58 -14.53
CA GLN A 961 1.68 -15.02 -13.41
C GLN A 961 3.00 -15.73 -13.18
N ASP A 962 4.05 -14.96 -12.86
CA ASP A 962 5.35 -15.50 -12.42
C ASP A 962 6.01 -16.43 -13.45
N LEU A 963 6.07 -15.97 -14.72
CA LEU A 963 6.58 -16.76 -15.84
C LEU A 963 7.68 -16.04 -16.62
N ASP A 964 8.71 -16.79 -17.00
CA ASP A 964 9.61 -16.41 -18.09
C ASP A 964 9.24 -17.20 -19.34
N VAL A 965 9.14 -16.56 -20.50
CA VAL A 965 9.05 -17.24 -21.80
C VAL A 965 10.38 -17.07 -22.53
N ASP A 966 11.13 -18.16 -22.71
CA ASP A 966 12.50 -18.15 -23.24
C ASP A 966 12.57 -18.61 -24.70
N ILE A 967 12.99 -17.70 -25.58
CA ILE A 967 13.24 -17.91 -27.01
C ILE A 967 14.72 -17.78 -27.41
N ALA A 968 15.65 -17.57 -26.46
CA ALA A 968 17.01 -17.07 -26.70
C ALA A 968 17.98 -18.02 -27.43
N ASP A 969 17.66 -19.31 -27.53
CA ASP A 969 18.67 -20.35 -27.77
C ASP A 969 19.16 -20.47 -29.22
N GLU A 970 18.49 -19.90 -30.24
CA GLU A 970 19.06 -19.86 -31.61
C GLU A 970 18.70 -18.63 -32.45
N PRO A 971 19.65 -18.08 -33.23
CA PRO A 971 19.50 -16.83 -33.96
C PRO A 971 18.54 -16.92 -35.14
N GLU A 972 17.87 -18.05 -35.41
CA GLU A 972 16.89 -18.22 -36.50
C GLU A 972 15.44 -18.31 -35.99
N ARG A 973 15.22 -18.26 -34.67
CA ARG A 973 13.93 -18.51 -34.01
C ARG A 973 13.25 -17.23 -33.59
N ASP A 974 11.92 -17.23 -33.64
CA ASP A 974 11.09 -16.09 -33.27
C ASP A 974 9.74 -16.58 -32.76
N ALA A 975 9.30 -16.13 -31.59
CA ALA A 975 7.94 -16.35 -31.09
C ALA A 975 7.49 -15.13 -30.28
N GLY A 976 6.22 -14.74 -30.43
CA GLY A 976 5.59 -13.77 -29.53
C GLY A 976 5.22 -14.38 -28.18
N LEU A 977 4.88 -13.52 -27.22
CA LEU A 977 4.37 -13.96 -25.93
C LEU A 977 2.89 -14.34 -26.06
N ILE A 978 2.01 -13.36 -26.31
CA ILE A 978 0.56 -13.55 -26.20
C ILE A 978 -0.22 -12.70 -27.20
N THR A 979 -1.27 -13.31 -27.76
CA THR A 979 -2.38 -12.60 -28.40
C THR A 979 -3.66 -13.04 -27.70
N ALA A 980 -4.32 -12.10 -27.02
CA ALA A 980 -5.52 -12.33 -26.24
C ALA A 980 -6.68 -11.48 -26.76
N HIS A 981 -7.71 -12.14 -27.24
CA HIS A 981 -9.04 -11.57 -27.48
C HIS A 981 -9.96 -12.18 -26.42
N VAL A 982 -10.11 -11.50 -25.28
CA VAL A 982 -10.70 -12.07 -24.06
C VAL A 982 -11.75 -11.15 -23.46
N GLY A 983 -12.59 -11.67 -22.56
CA GLY A 983 -13.45 -10.83 -21.72
C GLY A 983 -12.59 -9.87 -20.88
N ARG A 984 -11.59 -10.41 -20.19
CA ARG A 984 -10.51 -9.71 -19.48
C ARG A 984 -9.29 -10.61 -19.24
N CYS A 985 -8.14 -10.03 -18.93
CA CYS A 985 -6.97 -10.76 -18.44
C CYS A 985 -6.22 -10.06 -17.29
N LEU A 986 -5.50 -10.87 -16.53
CA LEU A 986 -4.45 -10.46 -15.60
C LEU A 986 -3.11 -11.05 -16.09
N ILE A 987 -2.11 -10.21 -16.31
CA ILE A 987 -0.73 -10.64 -16.54
C ILE A 987 0.13 -9.95 -15.49
N ASP A 988 0.86 -10.72 -14.70
CA ASP A 988 1.66 -10.20 -13.59
C ASP A 988 3.03 -10.90 -13.51
N ASN A 989 4.10 -10.13 -13.35
CA ASN A 989 5.45 -10.64 -13.18
C ASN A 989 5.88 -11.63 -14.28
N VAL A 990 5.74 -11.22 -15.55
CA VAL A 990 6.08 -12.04 -16.72
C VAL A 990 7.21 -11.39 -17.53
N GLU A 991 8.15 -12.17 -18.06
CA GLU A 991 9.23 -11.68 -18.94
C GLU A 991 9.31 -12.53 -20.23
N LEU A 992 9.47 -11.88 -21.38
CA LEU A 992 9.92 -12.58 -22.60
C LEU A 992 11.44 -12.44 -22.71
N VAL A 993 12.14 -13.56 -22.61
CA VAL A 993 13.59 -13.65 -22.70
C VAL A 993 13.99 -14.07 -24.12
N GLY A 994 14.82 -13.27 -24.76
CA GLY A 994 15.38 -13.50 -26.09
C GLY A 994 14.91 -12.50 -27.13
N GLN A 995 15.79 -12.19 -28.07
CA GLN A 995 15.54 -11.19 -29.11
C GLN A 995 14.63 -11.76 -30.21
N ARG A 996 13.61 -10.99 -30.61
CA ARG A 996 12.68 -11.32 -31.71
C ARG A 996 13.39 -11.24 -33.07
N TRP A 997 12.98 -12.05 -34.04
CA TRP A 997 13.42 -11.95 -35.45
C TRP A 997 12.31 -12.27 -36.46
N ARG A 998 11.30 -11.41 -36.52
CA ARG A 998 10.12 -11.62 -37.37
C ARG A 998 10.40 -11.76 -38.88
N HIS A 999 11.43 -11.11 -39.40
CA HIS A 999 11.82 -11.24 -40.81
C HIS A 999 12.90 -12.30 -41.03
N GLY A 1000 13.20 -13.10 -40.01
CA GLY A 1000 14.10 -14.23 -40.09
C GLY A 1000 13.56 -15.39 -40.94
N PRO A 1001 14.38 -16.44 -41.15
CA PRO A 1001 13.98 -17.63 -41.89
C PRO A 1001 12.73 -18.33 -41.34
N GLN A 1002 12.46 -18.17 -40.05
CA GLN A 1002 11.34 -18.77 -39.29
C GLN A 1002 10.66 -17.71 -38.41
N GLY A 1003 10.43 -16.52 -38.98
CA GLY A 1003 9.84 -15.41 -38.24
C GLY A 1003 8.40 -15.67 -37.80
N GLY A 1004 8.07 -15.28 -36.58
CA GLY A 1004 6.80 -15.52 -35.91
C GLY A 1004 5.83 -14.34 -36.00
N GLY A 1005 4.96 -14.23 -34.99
CA GLY A 1005 3.86 -13.28 -34.95
C GLY A 1005 4.29 -11.80 -34.98
N ARG A 1006 3.41 -10.93 -35.48
CA ARG A 1006 3.63 -9.46 -35.44
C ARG A 1006 3.75 -8.93 -34.03
N TYR A 1007 2.80 -9.34 -33.21
CA TYR A 1007 2.60 -8.79 -31.90
C TYR A 1007 3.36 -9.67 -30.92
N THR A 1008 4.15 -9.05 -30.06
CA THR A 1008 4.73 -9.75 -28.91
C THR A 1008 3.68 -9.92 -27.84
N CYS A 1009 2.98 -8.84 -27.50
CA CYS A 1009 1.82 -8.83 -26.64
C CYS A 1009 0.70 -8.01 -27.30
N LEU A 1010 -0.41 -8.67 -27.62
CA LEU A 1010 -1.64 -8.03 -28.08
C LEU A 1010 -2.76 -8.38 -27.12
N ILE A 1011 -3.28 -7.39 -26.38
CA ILE A 1011 -4.39 -7.56 -25.45
C ILE A 1011 -5.60 -6.78 -25.95
N ASN A 1012 -6.67 -7.49 -26.25
CA ASN A 1012 -7.92 -6.92 -26.69
C ASN A 1012 -9.03 -7.37 -25.74
N THR A 1013 -9.34 -6.52 -24.76
CA THR A 1013 -10.51 -6.65 -23.89
C THR A 1013 -11.77 -6.43 -24.71
N ARG A 1014 -12.57 -7.48 -24.87
CA ARG A 1014 -13.73 -7.55 -25.77
C ARG A 1014 -15.03 -7.10 -25.10
N ASP A 1015 -15.09 -7.18 -23.78
CA ASP A 1015 -16.25 -6.69 -23.04
C ASP A 1015 -16.03 -5.20 -22.70
N PRO A 1016 -16.87 -4.28 -23.23
CA PRO A 1016 -16.72 -2.85 -22.99
C PRO A 1016 -16.90 -2.43 -21.54
N ALA A 1017 -17.47 -3.29 -20.69
CA ALA A 1017 -17.63 -3.03 -19.25
C ALA A 1017 -16.49 -3.61 -18.40
N MET A 1018 -15.54 -4.32 -19.02
CA MET A 1018 -14.46 -5.01 -18.31
C MET A 1018 -13.12 -4.32 -18.53
N LEU A 1019 -12.22 -4.59 -17.59
CA LEU A 1019 -10.84 -4.13 -17.59
C LEU A 1019 -9.91 -5.32 -17.62
N SER A 1020 -8.78 -5.21 -18.33
CA SER A 1020 -7.62 -6.10 -18.22
C SER A 1020 -6.46 -5.38 -17.56
N LEU A 1021 -5.74 -6.05 -16.67
CA LEU A 1021 -4.54 -5.53 -16.01
C LEU A 1021 -3.31 -6.30 -16.47
N VAL A 1022 -2.31 -5.55 -16.89
CA VAL A 1022 -0.99 -6.05 -17.26
C VAL A 1022 0.01 -5.29 -16.41
N ARG A 1023 0.63 -5.94 -15.44
CA ARG A 1023 1.63 -5.33 -14.56
C ARG A 1023 2.93 -6.12 -14.51
N ASN A 1024 4.04 -5.44 -14.24
CA ASN A 1024 5.37 -6.07 -14.13
C ASN A 1024 5.74 -6.96 -15.34
N LEU A 1025 5.32 -6.55 -16.55
CA LEU A 1025 5.59 -7.26 -17.80
C LEU A 1025 6.80 -6.63 -18.51
N SER A 1026 7.81 -7.45 -18.83
CA SER A 1026 9.11 -6.98 -19.35
C SER A 1026 9.48 -7.61 -20.70
N PHE A 1027 9.83 -6.77 -21.68
CA PHE A 1027 10.35 -7.16 -23.00
C PHE A 1027 11.69 -6.47 -23.32
N PRO A 1028 12.79 -6.97 -22.77
CA PRO A 1028 14.04 -6.23 -22.80
C PRO A 1028 14.95 -6.47 -24.00
N ASP A 1029 14.80 -7.60 -24.70
CA ASP A 1029 15.78 -8.01 -25.70
C ASP A 1029 15.48 -7.49 -27.13
N GLY A 1030 14.35 -6.80 -27.30
CA GLY A 1030 13.96 -6.15 -28.55
C GLY A 1030 13.87 -7.06 -29.77
N GLU A 1031 14.21 -6.52 -30.93
CA GLU A 1031 14.12 -7.24 -32.21
C GLU A 1031 15.34 -7.01 -33.14
N ILE A 1032 15.72 -8.07 -33.88
CA ILE A 1032 16.68 -7.97 -34.99
C ILE A 1032 16.06 -7.23 -36.18
N ALA A 1033 16.57 -6.02 -36.43
CA ALA A 1033 16.18 -5.22 -37.59
C ALA A 1033 16.64 -5.81 -38.93
N ASP A 1034 15.68 -6.05 -39.83
CA ASP A 1034 15.95 -6.31 -41.25
C ASP A 1034 15.95 -5.01 -42.07
N SER A 1035 17.14 -4.52 -42.40
CA SER A 1035 17.34 -3.30 -43.22
C SER A 1035 16.75 -3.35 -44.64
N SER A 1036 16.34 -4.53 -45.13
CA SER A 1036 15.71 -4.67 -46.44
C SER A 1036 14.19 -4.53 -46.42
N GLU A 1037 13.58 -4.61 -45.23
CA GLU A 1037 12.16 -4.43 -44.98
C GLU A 1037 11.91 -3.10 -44.27
N PRO A 1038 10.78 -2.41 -44.52
CA PRO A 1038 10.45 -1.18 -43.78
C PRO A 1038 10.19 -1.49 -42.29
N SER A 1039 10.35 -0.49 -41.40
CA SER A 1039 10.04 -0.63 -39.96
C SER A 1039 8.63 -1.16 -39.68
N VAL A 1040 7.64 -0.75 -40.48
CA VAL A 1040 6.28 -1.29 -40.40
C VAL A 1040 6.26 -2.70 -40.96
N GLY A 1041 5.92 -3.67 -40.11
CA GLY A 1041 5.92 -5.09 -40.47
C GLY A 1041 6.89 -5.92 -39.64
N HIS A 1042 7.81 -5.26 -38.92
CA HIS A 1042 8.55 -5.84 -37.80
C HIS A 1042 7.64 -6.13 -36.60
N SER A 1043 8.24 -6.62 -35.52
CA SER A 1043 7.57 -6.95 -34.27
C SER A 1043 7.23 -5.69 -33.47
N ILE A 1044 6.14 -5.77 -32.72
CA ILE A 1044 5.72 -4.73 -31.77
C ILE A 1044 5.80 -5.30 -30.36
N GLY A 1045 6.21 -4.50 -29.38
CA GLY A 1045 6.23 -4.89 -27.97
C GLY A 1045 4.81 -5.06 -27.40
N PHE A 1046 4.21 -3.99 -26.92
CA PHE A 1046 2.85 -3.94 -26.39
C PHE A 1046 1.86 -3.39 -27.41
N SER A 1047 0.66 -3.96 -27.48
CA SER A 1047 -0.35 -3.55 -28.44
C SER A 1047 -1.78 -3.76 -27.94
N ALA A 1048 -2.64 -2.86 -28.39
CA ALA A 1048 -4.08 -3.02 -28.46
C ALA A 1048 -4.55 -2.56 -29.84
N ASP A 1049 -5.42 -3.32 -30.50
CA ASP A 1049 -5.92 -3.05 -31.85
C ASP A 1049 -7.42 -3.41 -31.88
N PRO A 1050 -8.22 -3.03 -32.89
CA PRO A 1050 -9.55 -3.57 -33.02
C PRO A 1050 -9.48 -5.11 -32.95
N PRO A 1051 -10.40 -5.79 -32.29
CA PRO A 1051 -11.67 -5.27 -31.84
C PRO A 1051 -11.69 -5.03 -30.31
N HIS A 1052 -10.64 -4.43 -29.75
CA HIS A 1052 -10.65 -3.99 -28.36
C HIS A 1052 -11.74 -2.93 -28.11
N GLU A 1053 -12.51 -3.14 -27.04
CA GLU A 1053 -13.72 -2.38 -26.70
C GLU A 1053 -13.77 -1.97 -25.20
N GLY A 1054 -13.14 -2.74 -24.30
CA GLY A 1054 -13.04 -2.42 -22.87
C GLY A 1054 -11.84 -1.56 -22.50
N ILE A 1055 -11.32 -1.73 -21.28
CA ILE A 1055 -10.16 -0.98 -20.77
C ILE A 1055 -8.96 -1.92 -20.60
N ASN A 1056 -7.77 -1.49 -20.99
CA ASN A 1056 -6.50 -2.15 -20.64
C ASN A 1056 -5.65 -1.21 -19.76
N VAL A 1057 -5.17 -1.71 -18.63
CA VAL A 1057 -4.20 -1.02 -17.78
C VAL A 1057 -2.84 -1.68 -17.93
N TRP A 1058 -1.83 -0.90 -18.29
CA TRP A 1058 -0.44 -1.31 -18.45
C TRP A 1058 0.41 -0.64 -17.37
N GLN A 1059 0.64 -1.33 -16.26
CA GLN A 1059 1.30 -0.79 -15.08
C GLN A 1059 2.74 -1.29 -14.96
N GLN A 1060 3.72 -0.43 -14.71
CA GLN A 1060 5.11 -0.85 -14.47
C GLN A 1060 5.67 -1.78 -15.57
N CYS A 1061 5.24 -1.56 -16.81
CA CYS A 1061 5.65 -2.39 -17.95
C CYS A 1061 6.92 -1.83 -18.61
N TYR A 1062 7.81 -2.72 -19.04
CA TYR A 1062 9.09 -2.39 -19.66
C TYR A 1062 9.20 -2.92 -21.09
N VAL A 1063 9.61 -2.08 -22.05
CA VAL A 1063 9.86 -2.49 -23.44
C VAL A 1063 11.06 -1.77 -24.03
N GLU A 1064 11.89 -2.51 -24.77
CA GLU A 1064 13.13 -1.99 -25.32
C GLU A 1064 13.44 -2.51 -26.74
N ASP A 1065 14.02 -1.67 -27.60
CA ASP A 1065 14.66 -2.04 -28.87
C ASP A 1065 13.77 -2.81 -29.89
N TYR A 1066 12.45 -2.63 -29.82
CA TYR A 1066 11.53 -3.16 -30.83
C TYR A 1066 11.58 -2.31 -32.10
N VAL A 1067 11.63 -2.96 -33.27
CA VAL A 1067 11.89 -2.26 -34.55
C VAL A 1067 10.65 -1.54 -35.10
N ASP A 1068 9.44 -2.03 -34.80
CA ASP A 1068 8.20 -1.31 -35.14
C ASP A 1068 7.81 -0.32 -34.03
N ASN A 1069 7.13 -0.71 -32.95
CA ASN A 1069 6.77 0.20 -31.85
C ASN A 1069 7.02 -0.47 -30.48
N GLY A 1070 7.22 0.35 -29.45
CA GLY A 1070 7.24 -0.10 -28.05
C GLY A 1070 5.81 -0.35 -27.58
N PHE A 1071 5.09 0.73 -27.29
CA PHE A 1071 3.64 0.71 -27.09
C PHE A 1071 2.88 1.16 -28.35
N TYR A 1072 1.93 0.34 -28.80
CA TYR A 1072 1.06 0.62 -29.95
C TYR A 1072 -0.41 0.39 -29.59
N VAL A 1073 -1.04 1.38 -28.96
CA VAL A 1073 -2.44 1.30 -28.50
C VAL A 1073 -3.42 2.11 -29.37
N SER A 1074 -2.94 2.71 -30.46
CA SER A 1074 -3.59 3.86 -31.09
C SER A 1074 -4.79 3.62 -32.02
N ASN A 1075 -5.26 2.38 -32.20
CA ASN A 1075 -6.17 2.03 -33.31
C ASN A 1075 -7.55 1.54 -32.88
N SER A 1076 -7.78 1.41 -31.57
CA SER A 1076 -8.94 0.79 -30.98
C SER A 1076 -10.01 1.83 -30.58
N VAL A 1077 -11.23 1.36 -30.32
CA VAL A 1077 -12.26 2.16 -29.62
C VAL A 1077 -12.24 1.96 -28.10
N GLY A 1078 -11.73 0.82 -27.62
CA GLY A 1078 -11.41 0.60 -26.22
C GLY A 1078 -10.20 1.42 -25.76
N GLU A 1079 -10.15 1.66 -24.45
CA GLU A 1079 -9.25 2.60 -23.77
C GLU A 1079 -8.01 1.88 -23.25
N ASN A 1080 -6.85 2.54 -23.33
CA ASN A 1080 -5.61 2.05 -22.73
C ASN A 1080 -5.04 3.09 -21.77
N LEU A 1081 -4.78 2.67 -20.55
CA LEU A 1081 -4.11 3.47 -19.52
C LEU A 1081 -2.72 2.88 -19.26
N ILE A 1082 -1.66 3.65 -19.51
CA ILE A 1082 -0.28 3.23 -19.28
C ILE A 1082 0.24 4.01 -18.06
N VAL A 1083 0.67 3.32 -17.00
CA VAL A 1083 1.08 3.94 -15.72
C VAL A 1083 2.44 3.41 -15.30
N HIS A 1084 3.36 4.30 -14.92
CA HIS A 1084 4.73 3.92 -14.53
C HIS A 1084 5.46 3.07 -15.60
N GLY A 1085 5.10 3.25 -16.88
CA GLY A 1085 5.67 2.50 -17.99
C GLY A 1085 7.04 3.04 -18.39
N THR A 1086 7.96 2.15 -18.78
CA THR A 1086 9.25 2.53 -19.36
C THR A 1086 9.40 1.96 -20.77
N ALA A 1087 9.67 2.85 -21.73
CA ALA A 1087 9.87 2.47 -23.12
C ALA A 1087 11.19 3.04 -23.66
N VAL A 1088 12.04 2.16 -24.20
CA VAL A 1088 13.42 2.49 -24.54
C VAL A 1088 13.70 2.20 -26.01
N ASN A 1089 14.20 3.21 -26.73
CA ASN A 1089 14.72 3.11 -28.09
C ASN A 1089 13.86 2.20 -28.98
N CYS A 1090 12.56 2.44 -29.09
CA CYS A 1090 11.75 1.65 -30.01
C CYS A 1090 11.62 2.40 -31.35
N GLY A 1091 11.37 1.65 -32.42
CA GLY A 1091 11.13 2.21 -33.74
C GLY A 1091 9.84 3.01 -33.82
N ASN A 1092 9.44 3.46 -35.02
CA ASN A 1092 8.24 4.27 -35.33
C ASN A 1092 7.70 5.19 -34.21
N GLY A 1093 7.02 4.65 -33.20
CA GLY A 1093 6.78 5.31 -31.90
C GLY A 1093 7.21 4.42 -30.71
N THR A 1094 7.92 5.02 -29.76
CA THR A 1094 8.34 4.36 -28.52
C THR A 1094 7.16 4.24 -27.56
N LEU A 1095 6.44 5.34 -27.36
CA LEU A 1095 5.14 5.39 -26.70
C LEU A 1095 4.13 6.07 -27.63
N ARG A 1096 3.14 5.32 -28.14
CA ARG A 1096 2.17 5.83 -29.12
C ARG A 1096 0.73 5.66 -28.65
N LEU A 1097 0.05 6.80 -28.46
CA LEU A 1097 -1.31 6.90 -27.92
C LEU A 1097 -2.34 7.21 -29.00
N GLY A 1098 -3.53 6.63 -28.84
CA GLY A 1098 -4.71 6.75 -29.67
C GLY A 1098 -5.72 7.78 -29.22
N ALA A 1099 -6.97 7.60 -29.67
CA ALA A 1099 -8.05 8.56 -29.49
C ALA A 1099 -8.61 8.68 -28.07
N ALA A 1100 -8.44 7.65 -27.24
CA ALA A 1100 -8.98 7.56 -25.89
C ALA A 1100 -7.97 6.87 -24.96
N ASP A 1101 -6.68 7.00 -25.29
CA ASP A 1101 -5.60 6.38 -24.52
C ASP A 1101 -4.89 7.42 -23.67
N GLU A 1102 -4.44 6.98 -22.49
CA GLU A 1102 -3.76 7.79 -21.50
C GLU A 1102 -2.39 7.19 -21.17
N ALA A 1103 -1.41 8.06 -20.90
CA ALA A 1103 -0.16 7.68 -20.26
C ALA A 1103 0.12 8.61 -19.07
N ARG A 1104 0.51 8.02 -17.93
CA ARG A 1104 0.79 8.71 -16.68
C ARG A 1104 2.10 8.20 -16.07
N ASP A 1105 2.94 9.11 -15.56
CA ASP A 1105 4.15 8.74 -14.81
C ASP A 1105 5.12 7.87 -15.62
N CYS A 1106 5.21 8.09 -16.94
CA CYS A 1106 5.96 7.22 -17.83
C CYS A 1106 7.32 7.82 -18.22
N LYS A 1107 8.30 6.94 -18.43
CA LYS A 1107 9.64 7.29 -18.90
C LYS A 1107 9.89 6.80 -20.32
N VAL A 1108 10.39 7.68 -21.17
CA VAL A 1108 10.77 7.38 -22.56
C VAL A 1108 12.24 7.71 -22.77
N LEU A 1109 13.04 6.70 -23.14
CA LEU A 1109 14.48 6.86 -23.36
C LEU A 1109 14.83 6.71 -24.83
N LEU A 1110 15.50 7.72 -25.39
CA LEU A 1110 16.01 7.77 -26.78
C LEU A 1110 17.53 8.02 -26.78
N ASP A 1111 18.25 7.30 -25.94
CA ASP A 1111 19.68 7.48 -25.62
C ASP A 1111 20.63 6.70 -26.54
N ALA A 1112 20.11 5.80 -27.37
CA ALA A 1112 20.87 5.05 -28.37
C ALA A 1112 20.22 5.05 -29.75
N ALA A 1113 19.32 6.01 -30.03
CA ALA A 1113 18.58 6.06 -31.29
C ALA A 1113 19.49 6.23 -32.53
N SER A 1114 20.72 6.75 -32.41
CA SER A 1114 21.68 6.82 -33.54
C SER A 1114 22.29 5.47 -33.93
N GLU A 1115 22.22 4.48 -33.03
CA GLU A 1115 22.67 3.12 -33.28
C GLU A 1115 21.59 2.30 -34.02
N GLN A 1116 20.37 2.79 -34.06
CA GLN A 1116 19.22 2.10 -34.63
C GLN A 1116 19.08 2.29 -36.14
N ILE A 1117 18.62 1.25 -36.82
CA ILE A 1117 18.31 1.32 -38.26
C ILE A 1117 17.05 2.17 -38.50
N TYR A 1118 16.09 2.11 -37.58
CA TYR A 1118 14.77 2.71 -37.69
C TYR A 1118 14.40 3.51 -36.43
N PRO A 1119 15.06 4.64 -36.15
CA PRO A 1119 14.78 5.43 -34.96
C PRO A 1119 13.33 5.94 -34.94
N GLY A 1120 12.61 5.64 -33.86
CA GLY A 1120 11.23 6.05 -33.63
C GLY A 1120 11.11 7.45 -33.03
N ALA A 1121 9.88 7.97 -33.02
CA ALA A 1121 9.54 9.08 -32.13
C ALA A 1121 9.49 8.59 -30.68
N GLY A 1122 9.71 9.48 -29.71
CA GLY A 1122 9.56 9.17 -28.28
C GLY A 1122 8.10 9.03 -27.92
N LEU A 1123 7.47 10.13 -27.52
CA LEU A 1123 6.03 10.23 -27.30
C LEU A 1123 5.32 10.61 -28.60
N TRP A 1124 4.30 9.85 -28.99
CA TRP A 1124 3.53 10.09 -30.21
C TRP A 1124 2.02 10.05 -29.94
N LEU A 1125 1.39 11.22 -29.99
CA LEU A 1125 -0.06 11.37 -29.94
C LEU A 1125 -0.68 11.26 -31.33
N GLN A 1126 -1.66 10.36 -31.48
CA GLN A 1126 -2.33 10.10 -32.75
C GLN A 1126 -3.83 9.80 -32.59
N GLY A 1127 -4.67 10.59 -33.25
CA GLY A 1127 -6.12 10.37 -33.25
C GLY A 1127 -6.78 10.87 -31.96
N GLY A 1128 -8.02 11.38 -32.03
CA GLY A 1128 -8.88 11.75 -30.90
C GLY A 1128 -8.25 12.63 -29.82
N GLU A 1129 -8.61 12.37 -28.57
CA GLU A 1129 -8.33 13.17 -27.36
C GLU A 1129 -7.34 12.43 -26.41
N PRO A 1130 -6.10 12.09 -26.85
CA PRO A 1130 -5.14 11.41 -26.00
C PRO A 1130 -4.70 12.29 -24.83
N LEU A 1131 -4.41 11.67 -23.69
CA LEU A 1131 -3.87 12.31 -22.50
C LEU A 1131 -2.47 11.80 -22.19
N ALA A 1132 -1.54 12.71 -21.90
CA ALA A 1132 -0.22 12.37 -21.42
C ALA A 1132 0.11 13.26 -20.20
N GLU A 1133 0.38 12.67 -19.05
CA GLU A 1133 0.59 13.36 -17.78
C GLU A 1133 1.86 12.85 -17.12
N ARG A 1134 2.69 13.75 -16.55
CA ARG A 1134 3.93 13.37 -15.83
C ARG A 1134 4.83 12.46 -16.67
N ILE A 1135 5.24 12.96 -17.84
CA ILE A 1135 6.04 12.19 -18.79
C ILE A 1135 7.47 12.73 -18.84
N GLU A 1136 8.43 11.86 -18.56
CA GLU A 1136 9.86 12.15 -18.74
C GLU A 1136 10.32 11.58 -20.09
N VAL A 1137 10.92 12.43 -20.94
CA VAL A 1137 11.53 12.00 -22.20
C VAL A 1137 12.99 12.41 -22.30
N ASP A 1138 13.90 11.45 -22.17
CA ASP A 1138 15.32 11.64 -22.45
C ASP A 1138 15.59 11.44 -23.95
N GLY A 1139 15.68 12.56 -24.67
CA GLY A 1139 16.08 12.64 -26.06
C GLY A 1139 17.57 12.90 -26.28
N SER A 1140 18.47 12.32 -25.49
CA SER A 1140 19.92 12.59 -25.57
C SER A 1140 20.56 12.20 -26.91
N ASP A 1141 20.08 11.16 -27.58
CA ASP A 1141 20.58 10.70 -28.89
C ASP A 1141 19.48 10.55 -29.96
N ALA A 1142 18.32 11.17 -29.74
CA ALA A 1142 17.17 11.07 -30.63
C ALA A 1142 17.50 11.39 -32.11
N GLN A 1143 17.10 10.52 -33.02
CA GLN A 1143 17.25 10.71 -34.48
C GLN A 1143 15.92 11.00 -35.21
N ASN A 1144 14.84 11.10 -34.45
CA ASN A 1144 13.49 11.43 -34.92
C ASN A 1144 12.86 12.46 -33.97
N ASP A 1145 11.62 12.87 -34.24
CA ASP A 1145 10.90 13.80 -33.37
C ASP A 1145 10.77 13.20 -31.95
N ILE A 1146 11.21 13.91 -30.90
CA ILE A 1146 11.15 13.42 -29.52
C ILE A 1146 9.69 13.31 -29.06
N VAL A 1147 8.95 14.42 -29.16
CA VAL A 1147 7.49 14.45 -29.00
C VAL A 1147 6.83 14.78 -30.33
N ARG A 1148 5.91 13.93 -30.78
CA ARG A 1148 5.14 14.10 -32.01
C ARG A 1148 3.65 14.18 -31.73
N ILE A 1149 3.04 15.28 -32.16
CA ILE A 1149 1.60 15.48 -32.12
C ILE A 1149 1.09 15.48 -33.57
N ASN A 1150 0.27 14.49 -33.91
CA ASN A 1150 -0.32 14.40 -35.23
C ASN A 1150 -1.56 15.29 -35.39
N SER A 1151 -1.99 15.45 -36.63
CA SER A 1151 -3.11 16.32 -36.99
C SER A 1151 -4.48 15.77 -36.66
N ASP A 1152 -4.56 14.49 -36.29
CA ASP A 1152 -5.77 13.81 -35.88
C ASP A 1152 -5.89 13.65 -34.36
N ALA A 1153 -4.86 14.03 -33.59
CA ALA A 1153 -4.91 14.16 -32.13
C ALA A 1153 -5.63 15.47 -31.76
N ASP A 1154 -6.91 15.54 -32.11
CA ASP A 1154 -7.80 16.68 -31.96
C ASP A 1154 -8.43 16.65 -30.56
N GLY A 1155 -8.13 17.66 -29.70
CA GLY A 1155 -8.55 17.69 -28.30
C GLY A 1155 -7.59 17.00 -27.32
N GLY A 1156 -6.44 16.54 -27.79
CA GLY A 1156 -5.41 15.95 -26.93
C GLY A 1156 -4.79 16.93 -25.94
N TYR A 1157 -4.26 16.39 -24.85
CA TYR A 1157 -3.78 17.15 -23.71
C TYR A 1157 -2.49 16.54 -23.16
N ILE A 1158 -1.51 17.39 -22.88
CA ILE A 1158 -0.26 17.02 -22.24
C ILE A 1158 -0.06 17.93 -21.02
N THR A 1159 0.22 17.37 -19.85
CA THR A 1159 0.56 18.12 -18.63
C THR A 1159 1.75 17.48 -17.91
N ASP A 1160 2.54 18.27 -17.19
CA ASP A 1160 3.77 17.84 -16.50
C ASP A 1160 4.73 17.05 -17.42
N LEU A 1161 5.22 17.72 -18.48
CA LEU A 1161 6.10 17.11 -19.47
C LEU A 1161 7.54 17.59 -19.29
N ASP A 1162 8.48 16.68 -19.04
CA ASP A 1162 9.92 16.97 -19.05
C ASP A 1162 10.60 16.36 -20.29
N VAL A 1163 11.31 17.20 -21.04
CA VAL A 1163 12.00 16.81 -22.27
C VAL A 1163 13.45 17.30 -22.28
N PHE A 1164 14.38 16.35 -22.31
CA PHE A 1164 15.77 16.62 -22.62
C PHE A 1164 16.08 16.39 -24.11
N CYS A 1165 16.79 17.31 -24.75
CA CYS A 1165 17.22 17.20 -26.14
C CYS A 1165 18.74 17.38 -26.26
N GLY A 1166 19.43 16.30 -26.63
CA GLY A 1166 20.89 16.23 -26.59
C GLY A 1166 21.64 17.08 -27.63
N PRO A 1167 22.97 17.25 -27.47
CA PRO A 1167 23.78 18.20 -28.22
C PRO A 1167 23.88 17.90 -29.73
N THR A 1168 23.62 16.67 -30.15
CA THR A 1168 23.73 16.17 -31.52
C THR A 1168 22.39 15.91 -32.21
N VAL A 1169 21.27 16.22 -31.55
CA VAL A 1169 19.92 15.94 -32.05
C VAL A 1169 19.46 17.00 -33.05
N ASP A 1170 19.29 16.61 -34.31
CA ASP A 1170 18.83 17.49 -35.40
C ASP A 1170 17.29 17.69 -35.39
N ALA A 1171 16.54 16.77 -34.77
CA ALA A 1171 15.09 16.78 -34.73
C ALA A 1171 14.53 17.83 -33.74
N PRO A 1172 13.30 18.34 -33.95
CA PRO A 1172 12.62 19.15 -32.93
C PRO A 1172 12.37 18.34 -31.65
N ALA A 1173 12.43 19.01 -30.50
CA ALA A 1173 11.98 18.46 -29.23
C ALA A 1173 10.47 18.17 -29.28
N ILE A 1174 9.67 19.14 -29.73
CA ILE A 1174 8.24 18.97 -29.93
C ILE A 1174 7.88 19.30 -31.38
N ARG A 1175 7.09 18.44 -32.02
CA ARG A 1175 6.59 18.67 -33.37
C ARG A 1175 5.09 18.43 -33.48
N CYS A 1176 4.38 19.50 -33.79
CA CYS A 1176 2.95 19.46 -34.10
C CYS A 1176 2.76 19.47 -35.62
N THR A 1177 2.08 18.47 -36.17
CA THR A 1177 1.89 18.31 -37.62
C THR A 1177 0.45 18.61 -38.06
N TYR A 1178 0.28 19.01 -39.32
CA TYR A 1178 -1.02 19.25 -39.95
C TYR A 1178 -1.08 18.50 -41.28
N THR A 1179 -1.81 17.38 -41.31
CA THR A 1179 -1.89 16.48 -42.48
C THR A 1179 -3.31 16.03 -42.83
N SER A 1180 -4.32 16.31 -41.99
CA SER A 1180 -5.72 15.93 -42.19
C SER A 1180 -6.58 17.08 -42.75
N ASP A 1181 -7.74 16.71 -43.30
CA ASP A 1181 -8.81 17.61 -43.74
C ASP A 1181 -9.89 17.82 -42.62
N THR A 1182 -9.61 17.41 -41.37
CA THR A 1182 -10.52 17.61 -40.22
C THR A 1182 -10.44 19.06 -39.74
N ASP A 1183 -11.55 19.59 -39.20
CA ASP A 1183 -11.53 20.86 -38.51
C ASP A 1183 -10.86 20.61 -37.15
N PRO A 1184 -9.68 21.16 -36.88
CA PRO A 1184 -8.94 20.86 -35.68
C PRO A 1184 -9.69 21.30 -34.41
N SER A 1185 -9.74 20.47 -33.37
CA SER A 1185 -10.00 20.88 -31.98
C SER A 1185 -8.67 20.97 -31.25
N GLY A 1186 -8.49 22.08 -30.53
CA GLY A 1186 -7.18 22.50 -30.02
C GLY A 1186 -6.46 21.43 -29.20
N VAL A 1187 -5.12 21.49 -29.21
CA VAL A 1187 -4.26 20.67 -28.35
C VAL A 1187 -3.59 21.58 -27.33
N LEU A 1188 -3.66 21.20 -26.06
CA LEU A 1188 -3.05 21.93 -24.95
C LEU A 1188 -1.83 21.15 -24.44
N ILE A 1189 -0.71 21.85 -24.28
CA ILE A 1189 0.46 21.37 -23.56
C ILE A 1189 0.67 22.36 -22.41
N GLU A 1190 0.58 21.89 -21.17
CA GLU A 1190 0.79 22.70 -19.99
C GLU A 1190 1.83 22.10 -19.05
N ASP A 1191 2.31 22.90 -18.10
CA ASP A 1191 3.28 22.52 -17.08
C ASP A 1191 4.45 21.72 -17.67
N PHE A 1192 5.22 22.33 -18.56
CA PHE A 1192 6.24 21.59 -19.31
C PHE A 1192 7.62 22.23 -19.22
N THR A 1193 8.65 21.40 -19.25
CA THR A 1193 10.05 21.79 -19.36
C THR A 1193 10.69 21.19 -20.61
N VAL A 1194 11.33 22.03 -21.42
CA VAL A 1194 12.15 21.59 -22.56
C VAL A 1194 13.56 22.11 -22.37
N GLU A 1195 14.49 21.22 -22.03
CA GLU A 1195 15.92 21.50 -22.04
C GLU A 1195 16.55 21.07 -23.36
N ASP A 1196 16.86 22.06 -24.20
CA ASP A 1196 17.38 21.82 -25.54
C ASP A 1196 18.79 22.39 -25.72
N VAL A 1197 19.77 21.51 -25.51
CA VAL A 1197 21.19 21.82 -25.64
C VAL A 1197 21.75 21.52 -27.03
N THR A 1198 20.88 21.21 -28.00
CA THR A 1198 21.33 20.84 -29.35
C THR A 1198 22.20 21.91 -29.98
N THR A 1199 23.25 21.50 -30.68
CA THR A 1199 24.07 22.42 -31.48
C THR A 1199 23.60 22.51 -32.94
N ALA A 1200 22.58 21.72 -33.31
CA ALA A 1200 21.96 21.75 -34.62
C ALA A 1200 21.05 22.97 -34.79
N ASN A 1201 21.22 23.74 -35.87
CA ASN A 1201 20.50 25.01 -36.07
C ASN A 1201 19.46 24.98 -37.21
N ASP A 1202 19.14 23.79 -37.73
CA ASP A 1202 18.30 23.63 -38.92
C ASP A 1202 16.79 23.61 -38.61
N ASN A 1203 16.40 23.39 -37.36
CA ASN A 1203 15.00 23.40 -36.89
C ASN A 1203 14.83 24.33 -35.67
N ALA A 1204 13.58 24.65 -35.32
CA ALA A 1204 13.25 25.21 -34.02
C ALA A 1204 13.06 24.06 -33.01
N SER A 1205 13.23 24.34 -31.72
CA SER A 1205 13.01 23.37 -30.63
C SER A 1205 11.59 22.84 -30.63
N VAL A 1206 10.61 23.74 -30.60
CA VAL A 1206 9.18 23.44 -30.76
C VAL A 1206 8.72 23.89 -32.14
N ARG A 1207 8.16 22.96 -32.91
CA ARG A 1207 7.77 23.16 -34.30
C ARG A 1207 6.27 23.00 -34.53
N VAL A 1208 5.56 24.12 -34.69
CA VAL A 1208 4.10 24.15 -34.82
C VAL A 1208 3.66 24.27 -36.29
N ARG A 1209 2.96 23.24 -36.80
CA ARG A 1209 2.39 23.25 -38.17
C ARG A 1209 0.87 23.17 -38.22
N ARG A 1210 0.18 23.13 -37.09
CA ARG A 1210 -1.29 23.20 -36.99
C ARG A 1210 -1.71 24.49 -36.27
N PRO A 1211 -2.89 25.08 -36.58
CA PRO A 1211 -3.26 26.43 -36.17
C PRO A 1211 -3.79 26.57 -34.72
N ASP A 1212 -3.82 25.50 -33.97
CA ASP A 1212 -4.67 25.31 -32.78
C ASP A 1212 -3.90 24.67 -31.61
N ILE A 1213 -2.60 24.98 -31.50
CA ILE A 1213 -1.77 24.58 -30.37
C ILE A 1213 -1.80 25.68 -29.32
N ALA A 1214 -2.09 25.33 -28.07
CA ALA A 1214 -1.88 26.16 -26.90
C ALA A 1214 -0.72 25.58 -26.06
N LEU A 1215 0.16 26.46 -25.59
CA LEU A 1215 1.20 26.15 -24.62
C LEU A 1215 0.95 27.00 -23.36
N SER A 1216 0.86 26.37 -22.19
CA SER A 1216 0.64 27.03 -20.90
C SER A 1216 1.72 26.69 -19.88
N SER A 1217 2.01 27.61 -18.94
CA SER A 1217 2.77 27.33 -17.71
C SER A 1217 4.10 26.56 -17.90
N GLY A 1218 4.89 26.87 -18.92
CA GLY A 1218 6.05 26.04 -19.29
C GLY A 1218 7.32 26.81 -19.62
N VAL A 1219 8.44 26.10 -19.71
CA VAL A 1219 9.77 26.65 -20.01
C VAL A 1219 10.37 25.96 -21.24
N ILE A 1220 10.81 26.76 -22.21
CA ILE A 1220 11.62 26.29 -23.35
C ILE A 1220 12.99 26.94 -23.28
N ASN A 1221 14.01 26.16 -22.91
CA ASN A 1221 15.40 26.59 -22.88
C ASN A 1221 16.15 26.07 -24.10
N ALA A 1222 16.33 26.91 -25.13
CA ALA A 1222 16.98 26.51 -26.38
C ALA A 1222 18.10 27.48 -26.78
N ALA A 1223 19.29 27.29 -26.20
CA ALA A 1223 20.38 28.26 -26.32
C ALA A 1223 20.97 28.42 -27.74
N TYR A 1224 20.80 27.44 -28.63
CA TYR A 1224 21.53 27.35 -29.90
C TYR A 1224 20.63 27.28 -31.14
N ARG A 1225 19.32 27.17 -30.98
CA ARG A 1225 18.32 27.22 -32.07
C ARG A 1225 17.07 27.99 -31.64
N PRO A 1226 16.21 28.46 -32.57
CA PRO A 1226 14.99 29.15 -32.17
C PRO A 1226 14.12 28.27 -31.27
N THR A 1227 13.59 28.83 -30.17
CA THR A 1227 12.66 28.14 -29.27
C THR A 1227 11.41 27.70 -30.01
N LEU A 1228 10.77 28.63 -30.73
CA LEU A 1228 9.57 28.39 -31.53
C LEU A 1228 9.83 28.56 -33.04
N GLY A 1229 9.14 27.76 -33.86
CA GLY A 1229 9.08 27.94 -35.31
C GLY A 1229 8.00 27.10 -35.97
N GLY A 1230 7.72 27.32 -37.25
CA GLY A 1230 6.66 26.58 -37.92
C GLY A 1230 5.89 27.37 -38.97
N ALA A 1231 4.68 26.89 -39.29
CA ALA A 1231 3.76 27.56 -40.20
C ALA A 1231 2.71 28.42 -39.46
N TYR A 1232 2.54 28.16 -38.16
CA TYR A 1232 1.61 28.84 -37.27
C TYR A 1232 2.33 29.18 -35.97
N ASP A 1233 1.86 30.21 -35.29
CA ASP A 1233 2.29 30.56 -33.94
C ASP A 1233 1.31 29.89 -32.96
N PRO A 1234 1.77 29.23 -31.89
CA PRO A 1234 0.90 28.72 -30.84
C PRO A 1234 0.32 29.87 -30.02
N ASP A 1235 -0.80 29.61 -29.35
CA ASP A 1235 -1.27 30.44 -28.25
C ASP A 1235 -0.36 30.19 -27.04
N LEU A 1236 0.10 31.25 -26.37
CA LEU A 1236 1.03 31.18 -25.25
C LEU A 1236 0.40 31.83 -24.02
N GLU A 1237 0.41 31.11 -22.90
CA GLU A 1237 -0.03 31.57 -21.57
C GLU A 1237 1.06 31.22 -20.56
N ASP A 1238 1.68 32.22 -19.92
CA ASP A 1238 2.73 32.00 -18.92
C ASP A 1238 3.88 31.06 -19.34
N VAL A 1239 4.30 31.14 -20.61
CA VAL A 1239 5.44 30.37 -21.15
C VAL A 1239 6.72 31.20 -21.24
N ASP A 1240 7.79 30.72 -20.63
CA ASP A 1240 9.13 31.29 -20.70
C ASP A 1240 9.94 30.72 -21.88
N LEU A 1241 10.46 31.63 -22.72
CA LEU A 1241 11.28 31.30 -23.90
C LEU A 1241 12.71 31.83 -23.69
N LEU A 1242 13.66 30.95 -23.39
CA LEU A 1242 15.04 31.29 -22.98
C LEU A 1242 16.08 31.07 -24.09
#